data_AF-A0A7H8QRC4-F1
#
_entry.id   AF-A0A7H8QRC4-F1
#
_cell.length_a   1.000
_cell.length_b   1.000
_cell.length_c   1.000
_cell.angle_alpha   90.00
_cell.angle_beta   90.00
_cell.angle_gamma   90.00
#
_symmetry.space_group_name_H-M   'P 1'
#
loop_
_entity.id
_entity.type
_entity.pdbx_description
1 polymer ?
#
loop_
_entity_poly.entity_id
_entity_poly.type
_entity_poly.pdbx_seq_one_letter_code
_entity_poly.pdbx_strand_id
1 'polypeptide(L)'
;MATWAYPPLPADKLKAEEEDSLAKELEWLLTSFQELLASLREGLEECAELLAPKEPGSTLVLSSVRSESVKGFVTRVGTRIVKGQKDIQLRLSSLPPTRGANSTRLTFSNIPGAPELVLDQLATVRDLVNQSLDVVDVSTWTGNPLNASFISGQLHLLHEHISEAKTALKGNTESLHWWENSADDNVFDPALPPYLSFQLAIAEAALVLNLRTLEPTAVAQAPTAFTTDISLTGLSLRDRIFGPRLPTHDESGDTFTWRGEEVKVKEKIRVESQDPSLIAAMAKLSALEHEVMKCISSLRIFTGEGDGESDSIYSTMLSRCRLRNSRPNVLGILQSTTHRTSQLQRGAHRLGSTVKSSQLSSLVAQRNSKNQHKLPKARRTLASAPDVDVLAETRKAEIFTLIDNIHQHEDELAAALDNVFLGEYDHVVEIRSWDLEDVFSGSIGHRNYQSLEAKVRATRQQFGEFLPDDHLNPVELELYNTLYGEAISPEEEVEDVEELKVPDIILRDDGQGGIEEIEVEQEVEVDEMDEESAHLVDAEPEENAMERAQEVADSLGGVLMENEIEDEDDYASGPRIHPLTAAGKFSTNPSTVFLPKDTVTNPIATILSDYPNKHITEAAHRIFGGPRMPHSTVTTPPNMKLPQIPIPLSVNQHHMTEMEANTYLAVLYPGIYASALSVLVEVRKRLGSKWLRDLITQETGPRVLDAGGGGAGMLAWRDIVRAEYEAMVPDHPRDAPIPMGKSTVLAGSNSLQTRASAMLENTTFLPRLPDYVHIRGGSTLNDERAPSRKMFDVIIAPHTLLEIKEDYRRKQHVQNLWALLNPNGGVLIMLEKGRQRGFEAIAGAREMLLEKHIASPGATEYDALTESGDMGSVKKEPGMIIAPCTNHGKCPMYIVPGQSQGRSDYCHFSQRYIRPDFLQRIFGSKHRNHEDVEFSYVAVQRGVDMRETQGITQGKAVTDTAFEGYEEDAPAENDAEVTTTTPTEPLTDPNFNVLSLPRMIFSPMKRRGHVILDVCTPESKIERWTVPRSFSRQSYHDARKARWGDLWALGAKTRIPRHLRLGTVETQLSKKERMQSKAASRLSQLEEEGDEDDEGEGEIDPREKQANPGLVNALSEQADSLEQRKKGRTVPSWKRYANKKRIRQASKKTTDEDTDDLT
;
A
#
# COMPACT_ATOMS: atom_id res chain seq x y z
N MET A 1 23.32 -22.45 26.67
CA MET A 1 23.30 -21.91 28.05
C MET A 1 24.51 -22.42 28.82
N ALA A 2 24.97 -21.67 29.84
CA ALA A 2 25.74 -22.16 31.00
C ALA A 2 27.09 -22.92 30.77
N THR A 3 28.00 -22.43 29.94
CA THR A 3 29.41 -22.90 29.93
C THR A 3 30.26 -22.41 31.11
N TRP A 4 29.74 -21.47 31.93
CA TRP A 4 30.45 -20.93 33.09
C TRP A 4 30.09 -21.60 34.43
N ALA A 5 29.08 -22.47 34.46
CA ALA A 5 28.51 -23.03 35.70
C ALA A 5 28.90 -24.49 36.00
N TYR A 6 29.40 -25.24 35.01
CA TYR A 6 29.81 -26.64 35.17
C TYR A 6 31.15 -26.90 34.43
N PRO A 7 32.06 -27.71 34.99
CA PRO A 7 33.32 -28.03 34.33
C PRO A 7 33.07 -28.88 33.07
N PRO A 8 33.83 -28.67 31.98
CA PRO A 8 33.66 -29.43 30.75
C PRO A 8 33.92 -30.92 30.98
N LEU A 9 33.03 -31.77 30.46
CA LEU A 9 33.22 -33.21 30.49
C LEU A 9 34.42 -33.62 29.61
N PRO A 10 35.21 -34.64 30.00
CA PRO A 10 36.23 -35.23 29.13
C PRO A 10 35.62 -35.65 27.79
N ALA A 11 36.37 -35.52 26.69
CA ALA A 11 35.86 -35.75 25.33
C ALA A 11 35.14 -37.10 25.15
N ASP A 12 35.65 -38.17 25.78
CA ASP A 12 35.04 -39.51 25.71
C ASP A 12 33.68 -39.57 26.43
N LYS A 13 33.51 -38.80 27.52
CA LYS A 13 32.22 -38.66 28.22
C LYS A 13 31.29 -37.72 27.48
N LEU A 14 31.80 -36.63 26.93
CA LEU A 14 31.02 -35.69 26.14
C LEU A 14 30.41 -36.39 24.91
N LYS A 15 31.20 -37.22 24.21
CA LYS A 15 30.70 -38.05 23.11
C LYS A 15 29.67 -39.09 23.56
N ALA A 16 29.83 -39.70 24.73
CA ALA A 16 28.85 -40.64 25.27
C ALA A 16 27.53 -39.96 25.66
N GLU A 17 27.57 -38.75 26.21
CA GLU A 17 26.37 -37.95 26.51
C GLU A 17 25.73 -37.38 25.23
N GLU A 18 26.51 -37.05 24.19
CA GLU A 18 25.99 -36.70 22.85
C GLU A 18 25.26 -37.90 22.21
N GLU A 19 25.84 -39.10 22.30
CA GLU A 19 25.22 -40.34 21.80
C GLU A 19 23.94 -40.71 22.59
N ASP A 20 23.93 -40.51 23.91
CA ASP A 20 22.76 -40.74 24.78
C ASP A 20 21.68 -39.65 24.61
N SER A 21 22.05 -38.40 24.32
CA SER A 21 21.09 -37.34 23.93
C SER A 21 20.46 -37.64 22.58
N LEU A 22 21.26 -37.98 21.57
CA LEU A 22 20.80 -38.32 20.23
C LEU A 22 19.86 -39.54 20.25
N ALA A 23 20.16 -40.55 21.07
CA ALA A 23 19.28 -41.71 21.26
C ALA A 23 17.91 -41.31 21.83
N LYS A 24 17.88 -40.44 22.86
CA LYS A 24 16.63 -39.95 23.47
C LYS A 24 15.84 -39.03 22.53
N GLU A 25 16.53 -38.20 21.75
CA GLU A 25 15.91 -37.34 20.74
C GLU A 25 15.29 -38.16 19.60
N LEU A 26 15.95 -39.24 19.16
CA LEU A 26 15.41 -40.19 18.18
C LEU A 26 14.21 -40.97 18.74
N GLU A 27 14.29 -41.47 19.98
CA GLU A 27 13.18 -42.15 20.66
C GLU A 27 11.96 -41.23 20.81
N TRP A 28 12.18 -39.96 21.20
CA TRP A 28 11.14 -38.94 21.29
C TRP A 28 10.53 -38.62 19.92
N LEU A 29 11.35 -38.48 18.87
CA LEU A 29 10.89 -38.25 17.50
C LEU A 29 10.01 -39.41 17.01
N LEU A 30 10.46 -40.65 17.16
CA LEU A 30 9.71 -41.85 16.76
C LEU A 30 8.41 -42.03 17.56
N THR A 31 8.39 -41.61 18.82
CA THR A 31 7.17 -41.54 19.63
C THR A 31 6.20 -40.50 19.08
N SER A 32 6.68 -39.29 18.74
CA SER A 32 5.84 -38.23 18.14
C SER A 32 5.24 -38.63 16.78
N PHE A 33 5.95 -39.48 16.02
CA PHE A 33 5.45 -39.99 14.74
C PHE A 33 4.23 -40.90 14.91
N GLN A 34 4.00 -41.54 16.06
CA GLN A 34 2.79 -42.35 16.28
C GLN A 34 1.53 -41.48 16.37
N GLU A 35 1.62 -40.29 16.98
CA GLU A 35 0.52 -39.31 17.00
C GLU A 35 0.26 -38.74 15.59
N LEU A 36 1.32 -38.49 14.82
CA LEU A 36 1.20 -38.03 13.43
C LEU A 36 0.63 -39.11 12.50
N LEU A 37 1.02 -40.38 12.65
CA LEU A 37 0.47 -41.51 11.90
C LEU A 37 -1.02 -41.68 12.16
N ALA A 38 -1.50 -41.47 13.38
CA ALA A 38 -2.94 -41.47 13.68
C ALA A 38 -3.69 -40.35 12.94
N SER A 39 -3.12 -39.14 12.83
CA SER A 39 -3.72 -38.04 12.06
C SER A 39 -3.65 -38.27 10.54
N LEU A 40 -2.57 -38.86 10.03
CA LEU A 40 -2.46 -39.28 8.63
C LEU A 40 -3.52 -40.35 8.28
N ARG A 41 -3.77 -41.29 9.20
CA ARG A 41 -4.82 -42.32 9.09
C ARG A 41 -6.20 -41.69 8.92
N GLU A 42 -6.58 -40.76 9.79
CA GLU A 42 -7.87 -40.05 9.73
C GLU A 42 -8.03 -39.33 8.37
N GLY A 43 -7.00 -38.60 7.92
CA GLY A 43 -7.04 -37.90 6.62
C GLY A 43 -7.12 -38.84 5.41
N LEU A 44 -6.53 -40.04 5.49
CA LEU A 44 -6.66 -41.08 4.46
C LEU A 44 -8.04 -41.76 4.50
N GLU A 45 -8.63 -41.98 5.68
CA GLU A 45 -9.99 -42.49 5.84
C GLU A 45 -11.01 -41.51 5.24
N GLU A 46 -10.84 -40.19 5.45
CA GLU A 46 -11.65 -39.16 4.77
C GLU A 46 -11.48 -39.21 3.24
N CYS A 47 -10.27 -39.46 2.72
CA CYS A 47 -10.05 -39.62 1.28
C CYS A 47 -10.75 -40.87 0.72
N ALA A 48 -10.68 -41.99 1.44
CA ALA A 48 -11.41 -43.20 1.10
C ALA A 48 -12.94 -42.98 1.14
N GLU A 49 -13.44 -42.20 2.10
CA GLU A 49 -14.86 -41.86 2.22
C GLU A 49 -15.36 -40.99 1.06
N LEU A 50 -14.55 -40.05 0.56
CA LEU A 50 -14.84 -39.24 -0.63
C LEU A 50 -14.85 -40.04 -1.95
N LEU A 51 -14.11 -41.16 -1.98
CA LEU A 51 -14.04 -42.09 -3.12
C LEU A 51 -15.04 -43.26 -3.01
N ALA A 52 -15.69 -43.42 -1.85
CA ALA A 52 -16.63 -44.51 -1.60
C ALA A 52 -17.88 -44.42 -2.51
N PRO A 53 -18.46 -45.57 -2.94
CA PRO A 53 -19.68 -45.61 -3.74
C PRO A 53 -20.93 -45.32 -2.89
N LYS A 54 -21.13 -44.05 -2.52
CA LYS A 54 -22.32 -43.56 -1.81
C LYS A 54 -23.41 -43.09 -2.78
N GLU A 55 -24.67 -43.33 -2.43
CA GLU A 55 -25.85 -42.83 -3.15
C GLU A 55 -26.60 -41.79 -2.30
N PRO A 56 -27.02 -40.64 -2.87
CA PRO A 56 -26.80 -40.19 -4.25
C PRO A 56 -25.35 -39.71 -4.49
N GLY A 57 -24.78 -40.10 -5.63
CA GLY A 57 -23.42 -39.70 -6.03
C GLY A 57 -23.32 -38.29 -6.65
N SER A 58 -22.10 -37.86 -6.95
CA SER A 58 -21.80 -36.56 -7.58
C SER A 58 -22.49 -36.45 -8.95
N THR A 59 -23.49 -35.58 -9.07
CA THR A 59 -24.19 -35.34 -10.36
C THR A 59 -23.56 -34.14 -11.07
N LEU A 60 -22.93 -34.42 -12.20
CA LEU A 60 -22.06 -33.53 -12.96
C LEU A 60 -22.73 -33.09 -14.27
N VAL A 61 -22.50 -31.84 -14.66
CA VAL A 61 -23.09 -31.23 -15.87
C VAL A 61 -22.12 -31.36 -17.05
N LEU A 62 -22.47 -32.16 -18.04
CA LEU A 62 -21.75 -32.23 -19.31
C LEU A 62 -22.36 -31.20 -20.27
N SER A 63 -21.79 -29.99 -20.35
CA SER A 63 -22.22 -29.00 -21.35
C SER A 63 -21.08 -28.19 -21.96
N SER A 64 -21.12 -28.01 -23.27
CA SER A 64 -20.18 -27.17 -24.02
C SER A 64 -20.63 -25.70 -24.00
N VAL A 65 -19.99 -24.87 -23.16
CA VAL A 65 -20.41 -23.50 -22.81
C VAL A 65 -20.65 -22.56 -24.00
N ARG A 66 -19.93 -22.72 -25.11
CA ARG A 66 -20.00 -21.80 -26.28
C ARG A 66 -20.78 -22.34 -27.49
N SER A 67 -20.87 -23.66 -27.65
CA SER A 67 -21.38 -24.30 -28.87
C SER A 67 -22.73 -25.00 -28.72
N GLU A 68 -23.21 -25.24 -27.49
CA GLU A 68 -24.36 -26.11 -27.18
C GLU A 68 -24.35 -27.50 -27.87
N SER A 69 -23.18 -27.96 -28.33
CA SER A 69 -23.00 -29.20 -29.08
C SER A 69 -23.11 -30.45 -28.21
N VAL A 70 -22.88 -30.32 -26.90
CA VAL A 70 -23.12 -31.35 -25.89
C VAL A 70 -23.95 -30.76 -24.75
N LYS A 71 -25.00 -31.48 -24.31
CA LYS A 71 -25.83 -31.11 -23.15
C LYS A 71 -26.40 -32.35 -22.45
N GLY A 72 -25.94 -32.64 -21.24
CA GLY A 72 -26.40 -33.79 -20.47
C GLY A 72 -25.99 -33.73 -19.00
N PHE A 73 -26.46 -34.70 -18.22
CA PHE A 73 -26.09 -34.89 -16.81
C PHE A 73 -25.62 -36.33 -16.61
N VAL A 74 -24.58 -36.49 -15.80
CA VAL A 74 -24.00 -37.80 -15.48
C VAL A 74 -23.74 -37.86 -13.98
N THR A 75 -24.02 -39.00 -13.34
CA THR A 75 -23.80 -39.16 -11.91
C THR A 75 -22.65 -40.14 -11.68
N ARG A 76 -21.63 -39.72 -10.94
CA ARG A 76 -20.52 -40.60 -10.52
C ARG A 76 -20.84 -41.18 -9.14
N VAL A 77 -20.77 -42.50 -9.02
CA VAL A 77 -20.92 -43.25 -7.75
C VAL A 77 -19.63 -44.04 -7.52
N GLY A 78 -18.76 -43.49 -6.67
CA GLY A 78 -17.41 -44.02 -6.45
C GLY A 78 -16.58 -44.00 -7.74
N THR A 79 -16.17 -45.18 -8.21
CA THR A 79 -15.40 -45.37 -9.46
C THR A 79 -16.28 -45.49 -10.71
N ARG A 80 -17.62 -45.55 -10.56
CA ARG A 80 -18.55 -45.88 -11.64
C ARG A 80 -19.35 -44.68 -12.10
N ILE A 81 -19.70 -44.69 -13.39
CA ILE A 81 -20.58 -43.72 -14.03
C ILE A 81 -21.98 -44.33 -14.19
N VAL A 82 -22.98 -43.71 -13.56
CA VAL A 82 -24.39 -44.11 -13.62
C VAL A 82 -25.26 -43.04 -14.30
N LYS A 83 -26.46 -43.44 -14.69
CA LYS A 83 -27.42 -42.58 -15.39
C LYS A 83 -27.80 -41.34 -14.56
N GLY A 84 -27.48 -40.16 -15.09
CA GLY A 84 -27.94 -38.89 -14.52
C GLY A 84 -29.42 -38.59 -14.80
N GLN A 85 -29.97 -37.56 -14.15
CA GLN A 85 -31.39 -37.20 -14.24
C GLN A 85 -31.88 -36.81 -15.65
N LYS A 86 -30.96 -36.48 -16.58
CA LYS A 86 -31.27 -36.19 -18.00
C LYS A 86 -30.18 -36.77 -18.90
N ASP A 87 -30.63 -37.50 -19.91
CA ASP A 87 -29.78 -38.15 -20.91
C ASP A 87 -28.95 -37.14 -21.72
N ILE A 88 -27.84 -37.61 -22.28
CA ILE A 88 -26.86 -36.77 -23.00
C ILE A 88 -27.38 -36.47 -24.41
N GLN A 89 -27.47 -35.20 -24.76
CA GLN A 89 -27.89 -34.71 -26.08
C GLN A 89 -26.69 -34.19 -26.85
N LEU A 90 -26.52 -34.68 -28.08
CA LEU A 90 -25.46 -34.32 -29.00
C LEU A 90 -26.05 -33.57 -30.21
N ARG A 91 -25.43 -32.43 -30.53
CA ARG A 91 -25.71 -31.59 -31.70
C ARG A 91 -24.39 -31.34 -32.45
N LEU A 92 -23.86 -32.39 -33.05
CA LEU A 92 -22.59 -32.36 -33.78
C LEU A 92 -22.88 -32.11 -35.27
N SER A 93 -22.02 -31.34 -35.93
CA SER A 93 -22.18 -31.05 -37.38
C SER A 93 -21.93 -32.29 -38.25
N SER A 94 -21.07 -33.18 -37.76
CA SER A 94 -20.66 -34.44 -38.38
C SER A 94 -21.60 -35.62 -38.11
N LEU A 95 -22.50 -35.53 -37.13
CA LEU A 95 -23.43 -36.60 -36.73
C LEU A 95 -24.89 -36.10 -36.79
N PRO A 96 -25.53 -36.13 -37.98
CA PRO A 96 -26.90 -35.66 -38.12
C PRO A 96 -27.89 -36.54 -37.33
N PRO A 97 -28.91 -35.94 -36.69
CA PRO A 97 -29.89 -36.69 -35.91
C PRO A 97 -30.80 -37.55 -36.80
N THR A 98 -31.43 -38.57 -36.20
CA THR A 98 -32.41 -39.43 -36.88
C THR A 98 -33.63 -38.61 -37.34
N ARG A 99 -34.28 -39.04 -38.45
CA ARG A 99 -35.36 -38.27 -39.09
C ARG A 99 -36.46 -37.86 -38.09
N GLY A 100 -36.55 -36.55 -37.83
CA GLY A 100 -37.53 -35.95 -36.92
C GLY A 100 -37.01 -35.55 -35.53
N ALA A 101 -35.76 -35.87 -35.19
CA ALA A 101 -35.12 -35.44 -33.94
C ALA A 101 -34.21 -34.21 -34.15
N ASN A 102 -34.09 -33.36 -33.11
CA ASN A 102 -33.25 -32.16 -33.13
C ASN A 102 -31.83 -32.37 -32.53
N SER A 103 -31.54 -33.59 -32.07
CA SER A 103 -30.27 -33.98 -31.45
C SER A 103 -30.19 -35.51 -31.34
N THR A 104 -28.98 -36.07 -31.40
CA THR A 104 -28.73 -37.49 -31.11
C THR A 104 -28.68 -37.68 -29.58
N ARG A 105 -29.45 -38.62 -29.04
CA ARG A 105 -29.57 -38.86 -27.59
C ARG A 105 -28.80 -40.11 -27.20
N LEU A 106 -27.84 -39.97 -26.28
CA LEU A 106 -27.13 -41.09 -25.64
C LEU A 106 -27.67 -41.28 -24.23
N THR A 107 -28.04 -42.52 -23.92
CA THR A 107 -28.61 -42.91 -22.64
C THR A 107 -27.86 -44.14 -22.15
N PHE A 108 -27.36 -44.11 -20.91
CA PHE A 108 -26.75 -45.30 -20.30
C PHE A 108 -27.79 -46.41 -20.17
N SER A 109 -27.40 -47.62 -20.56
CA SER A 109 -28.25 -48.81 -20.47
C SER A 109 -28.60 -49.11 -19.01
N ASN A 110 -29.85 -49.51 -18.78
CA ASN A 110 -30.32 -50.01 -17.49
C ASN A 110 -30.80 -51.47 -17.59
N ILE A 111 -30.30 -52.19 -18.61
CA ILE A 111 -30.60 -53.60 -18.84
C ILE A 111 -29.75 -54.44 -17.87
N PRO A 112 -30.35 -55.38 -17.10
CA PRO A 112 -29.59 -56.27 -16.23
C PRO A 112 -28.56 -57.07 -17.02
N GLY A 113 -27.27 -56.84 -16.73
CA GLY A 113 -26.15 -57.48 -17.44
C GLY A 113 -25.46 -56.63 -18.51
N ALA A 114 -25.89 -55.38 -18.73
CA ALA A 114 -25.12 -54.42 -19.52
C ALA A 114 -23.79 -54.05 -18.80
N PRO A 115 -22.70 -53.78 -19.54
CA PRO A 115 -21.44 -53.36 -18.93
C PRO A 115 -21.57 -51.97 -18.29
N GLU A 116 -21.13 -51.85 -17.04
CA GLU A 116 -21.04 -50.57 -16.33
C GLU A 116 -19.79 -49.79 -16.79
N LEU A 117 -19.92 -48.46 -16.93
CA LEU A 117 -18.77 -47.61 -17.28
C LEU A 117 -17.96 -47.29 -16.02
N VAL A 118 -16.82 -47.98 -15.85
CA VAL A 118 -15.88 -47.80 -14.75
C VAL A 118 -14.76 -46.84 -15.18
N LEU A 119 -14.31 -45.98 -14.25
CA LEU A 119 -13.15 -45.12 -14.43
C LEU A 119 -11.94 -45.77 -13.72
N ASP A 120 -11.12 -46.49 -14.47
CA ASP A 120 -10.00 -47.26 -13.92
C ASP A 120 -9.01 -46.40 -13.14
N GLN A 121 -8.77 -45.16 -13.58
CA GLN A 121 -7.98 -44.17 -12.83
C GLN A 121 -8.45 -44.02 -11.38
N LEU A 122 -9.77 -43.98 -11.14
CA LEU A 122 -10.31 -43.86 -9.78
C LEU A 122 -10.25 -45.17 -9.00
N ALA A 123 -10.23 -46.32 -9.67
CA ALA A 123 -9.98 -47.60 -9.01
C ALA A 123 -8.54 -47.64 -8.49
N THR A 124 -7.55 -47.28 -9.33
CA THR A 124 -6.14 -47.14 -8.94
C THR A 124 -5.98 -46.17 -7.76
N VAL A 125 -6.58 -44.97 -7.81
CA VAL A 125 -6.51 -43.99 -6.71
C VAL A 125 -7.07 -44.56 -5.41
N ARG A 126 -8.24 -45.20 -5.45
CA ARG A 126 -8.86 -45.81 -4.26
C ARG A 126 -7.99 -46.93 -3.70
N ASP A 127 -7.42 -47.76 -4.56
CA ASP A 127 -6.62 -48.91 -4.13
C ASP A 127 -5.27 -48.47 -3.54
N LEU A 128 -4.65 -47.40 -4.07
CA LEU A 128 -3.46 -46.75 -3.49
C LEU A 128 -3.76 -46.06 -2.14
N VAL A 129 -4.94 -45.45 -1.97
CA VAL A 129 -5.38 -44.90 -0.66
C VAL A 129 -5.57 -46.01 0.37
N ASN A 130 -6.14 -47.16 -0.03
CA ASN A 130 -6.25 -48.32 0.85
C ASN A 130 -4.87 -48.90 1.21
N GLN A 131 -3.95 -49.03 0.25
CA GLN A 131 -2.56 -49.45 0.52
C GLN A 131 -1.84 -48.47 1.44
N SER A 132 -2.14 -47.17 1.33
CA SER A 132 -1.62 -46.14 2.26
C SER A 132 -2.14 -46.35 3.68
N LEU A 133 -3.42 -46.72 3.86
CA LEU A 133 -3.99 -47.09 5.16
C LEU A 133 -3.34 -48.36 5.72
N ASP A 134 -3.15 -49.39 4.90
CA ASP A 134 -2.47 -50.63 5.29
C ASP A 134 -1.03 -50.36 5.79
N VAL A 135 -0.29 -49.47 5.13
CA VAL A 135 1.07 -49.06 5.56
C VAL A 135 1.05 -48.35 6.91
N VAL A 136 0.05 -47.49 7.17
CA VAL A 136 -0.11 -46.81 8.46
C VAL A 136 -0.52 -47.80 9.57
N ASP A 137 -1.42 -48.75 9.29
CA ASP A 137 -1.83 -49.79 10.24
C ASP A 137 -0.68 -50.77 10.53
N VAL A 138 0.16 -51.11 9.54
CA VAL A 138 1.38 -51.89 9.74
C VAL A 138 2.39 -51.14 10.63
N SER A 139 2.58 -49.84 10.37
CA SER A 139 3.50 -48.97 11.11
C SER A 139 3.13 -48.77 12.59
N THR A 140 1.83 -48.83 12.90
CA THR A 140 1.29 -48.56 14.23
C THR A 140 1.04 -49.83 15.06
N TRP A 141 0.61 -50.95 14.44
CA TRP A 141 0.15 -52.14 15.17
C TRP A 141 1.03 -53.39 15.05
N THR A 142 1.84 -53.53 13.99
CA THR A 142 2.57 -54.79 13.72
C THR A 142 4.09 -54.67 13.65
N GLY A 143 4.62 -53.48 13.34
CA GLY A 143 6.05 -53.20 13.35
C GLY A 143 6.62 -52.87 14.73
N ASN A 144 7.92 -52.58 14.79
CA ASN A 144 8.54 -51.95 15.96
C ASN A 144 8.50 -50.41 15.77
N PRO A 145 7.66 -49.67 16.50
CA PRO A 145 7.49 -48.23 16.31
C PRO A 145 8.73 -47.41 16.68
N LEU A 146 9.66 -47.99 17.46
CA LEU A 146 10.92 -47.35 17.87
C LEU A 146 12.11 -47.75 16.99
N ASN A 147 11.89 -48.44 15.86
CA ASN A 147 12.95 -48.73 14.89
C ASN A 147 12.96 -47.72 13.74
N ALA A 148 13.97 -46.84 13.73
CA ALA A 148 14.11 -45.77 12.74
C ALA A 148 14.16 -46.25 11.29
N SER A 149 14.89 -47.33 10.97
CA SER A 149 15.01 -47.80 9.57
C SER A 149 13.71 -48.43 9.07
N PHE A 150 12.97 -49.11 9.96
CA PHE A 150 11.63 -49.61 9.66
C PHE A 150 10.65 -48.47 9.37
N ILE A 151 10.56 -47.48 10.27
CA ILE A 151 9.67 -46.32 10.11
C ILE A 151 10.05 -45.47 8.89
N SER A 152 11.35 -45.31 8.59
CA SER A 152 11.84 -44.66 7.37
C SER A 152 11.29 -45.35 6.11
N GLY A 153 11.43 -46.68 6.02
CA GLY A 153 10.92 -47.47 4.91
C GLY A 153 9.40 -47.38 4.75
N GLN A 154 8.64 -47.38 5.86
CA GLN A 154 7.18 -47.22 5.81
C GLN A 154 6.76 -45.81 5.35
N LEU A 155 7.42 -44.76 5.84
CA LEU A 155 7.13 -43.38 5.42
C LEU A 155 7.44 -43.16 3.93
N HIS A 156 8.54 -43.72 3.42
CA HIS A 156 8.87 -43.69 1.99
C HIS A 156 7.83 -44.40 1.12
N LEU A 157 7.39 -45.59 1.53
CA LEU A 157 6.34 -46.35 0.83
C LEU A 157 4.98 -45.62 0.88
N LEU A 158 4.65 -44.99 2.01
CA LEU A 158 3.45 -44.16 2.16
C LEU A 158 3.49 -42.94 1.22
N HIS A 159 4.65 -42.27 1.11
CA HIS A 159 4.83 -41.17 0.18
C HIS A 159 4.66 -41.60 -1.28
N GLU A 160 5.22 -42.76 -1.67
CA GLU A 160 5.09 -43.31 -3.02
C GLU A 160 3.62 -43.53 -3.41
N HIS A 161 2.85 -44.26 -2.60
CA HIS A 161 1.42 -44.50 -2.87
C HIS A 161 0.59 -43.21 -2.95
N ILE A 162 0.81 -42.25 -2.04
CA ILE A 162 0.07 -40.97 -2.04
C ILE A 162 0.43 -40.12 -3.28
N SER A 163 1.71 -40.08 -3.65
CA SER A 163 2.15 -39.34 -4.84
C SER A 163 1.63 -39.97 -6.13
N GLU A 164 1.64 -41.31 -6.23
CA GLU A 164 1.06 -42.03 -7.37
C GLU A 164 -0.46 -41.76 -7.47
N ALA A 165 -1.20 -41.86 -6.36
CA ALA A 165 -2.64 -41.55 -6.32
C ALA A 165 -2.95 -40.12 -6.78
N LYS A 166 -2.12 -39.16 -6.36
CA LYS A 166 -2.18 -37.76 -6.80
C LYS A 166 -1.88 -37.60 -8.30
N THR A 167 -0.91 -38.34 -8.86
CA THR A 167 -0.65 -38.31 -10.32
C THR A 167 -1.79 -38.93 -11.12
N ALA A 168 -2.43 -39.99 -10.63
CA ALA A 168 -3.59 -40.61 -11.27
C ALA A 168 -4.83 -39.68 -11.30
N LEU A 169 -5.04 -38.86 -10.25
CA LEU A 169 -6.07 -37.80 -10.23
C LEU A 169 -5.74 -36.59 -11.11
N LYS A 170 -4.46 -36.27 -11.32
CA LYS A 170 -4.05 -35.25 -12.32
C LYS A 170 -4.32 -35.72 -13.73
N GLY A 171 -4.10 -36.99 -14.03
CA GLY A 171 -4.38 -37.62 -15.31
C GLY A 171 -3.46 -37.16 -16.44
N ASN A 172 -2.77 -38.09 -17.11
CA ASN A 172 -2.03 -37.78 -18.32
C ASN A 172 -2.94 -37.95 -19.54
N THR A 173 -3.43 -36.84 -20.10
CA THR A 173 -4.33 -36.86 -21.27
C THR A 173 -3.66 -37.24 -22.58
N GLU A 174 -2.32 -37.26 -22.66
CA GLU A 174 -1.57 -37.53 -23.90
C GLU A 174 -1.14 -39.00 -24.04
N SER A 175 -1.18 -39.79 -22.96
CA SER A 175 -0.67 -41.17 -22.95
C SER A 175 -1.71 -42.27 -23.19
N LEU A 176 -3.01 -41.95 -23.26
CA LEU A 176 -4.05 -42.94 -23.60
C LEU A 176 -4.40 -42.90 -25.09
N HIS A 177 -4.17 -44.02 -25.77
CA HIS A 177 -4.70 -44.29 -27.11
C HIS A 177 -6.23 -44.29 -27.06
N TRP A 178 -6.85 -43.19 -27.52
CA TRP A 178 -8.31 -43.02 -27.46
C TRP A 178 -9.06 -44.05 -28.31
N TRP A 179 -8.39 -44.59 -29.34
CA TRP A 179 -8.94 -45.62 -30.24
C TRP A 179 -9.02 -47.01 -29.59
N GLU A 180 -8.36 -47.23 -28.45
CA GLU A 180 -8.43 -48.45 -27.64
C GLU A 180 -9.33 -48.28 -26.40
N ASN A 181 -9.43 -47.05 -25.87
CA ASN A 181 -10.04 -46.74 -24.56
C ASN A 181 -11.37 -45.99 -24.67
N SER A 182 -12.15 -46.25 -25.72
CA SER A 182 -13.50 -45.73 -25.89
C SER A 182 -14.54 -46.67 -25.27
N ALA A 183 -15.65 -46.13 -24.78
CA ALA A 183 -16.74 -46.92 -24.22
C ALA A 183 -17.31 -47.94 -25.22
N ASP A 184 -17.68 -49.12 -24.72
CA ASP A 184 -18.31 -50.20 -25.49
C ASP A 184 -19.73 -49.80 -25.94
N ASP A 185 -20.15 -50.27 -27.12
CA ASP A 185 -21.44 -49.92 -27.71
C ASP A 185 -22.62 -50.31 -26.81
N ASN A 186 -22.48 -51.39 -26.04
CA ASN A 186 -23.53 -51.97 -25.18
C ASN A 186 -23.69 -51.25 -23.83
N VAL A 187 -22.83 -50.28 -23.52
CA VAL A 187 -22.98 -49.36 -22.37
C VAL A 187 -24.20 -48.44 -22.55
N PHE A 188 -24.66 -48.25 -23.80
CA PHE A 188 -25.73 -47.32 -24.16
C PHE A 188 -26.97 -48.04 -24.73
N ASP A 189 -28.16 -47.49 -24.46
CA ASP A 189 -29.43 -47.93 -25.05
C ASP A 189 -30.21 -46.72 -25.64
N PRO A 190 -30.34 -46.60 -26.97
CA PRO A 190 -29.76 -47.48 -28.00
C PRO A 190 -28.22 -47.39 -28.04
N ALA A 191 -27.60 -48.42 -28.62
CA ALA A 191 -26.15 -48.53 -28.78
C ALA A 191 -25.52 -47.32 -29.48
N LEU A 192 -24.21 -47.10 -29.24
CA LEU A 192 -23.47 -45.97 -29.80
C LEU A 192 -23.56 -45.92 -31.34
N PRO A 193 -23.77 -44.72 -31.94
CA PRO A 193 -23.71 -44.55 -33.39
C PRO A 193 -22.38 -45.05 -33.99
N PRO A 194 -22.40 -45.67 -35.18
CA PRO A 194 -21.17 -46.09 -35.83
C PRO A 194 -20.26 -44.89 -36.08
N TYR A 195 -18.96 -45.08 -35.88
CA TYR A 195 -17.93 -44.04 -35.99
C TYR A 195 -18.05 -42.87 -35.00
N LEU A 196 -18.70 -43.06 -33.84
CA LEU A 196 -18.60 -42.17 -32.69
C LEU A 196 -17.75 -42.81 -31.59
N SER A 197 -16.64 -42.17 -31.21
CA SER A 197 -15.88 -42.50 -30.00
C SER A 197 -16.36 -41.63 -28.83
N PHE A 198 -16.60 -42.29 -27.70
CA PHE A 198 -17.02 -41.69 -26.43
C PHE A 198 -16.02 -42.11 -25.34
N GLN A 199 -15.29 -41.13 -24.80
CA GLN A 199 -14.26 -41.37 -23.78
C GLN A 199 -14.50 -40.44 -22.58
N LEU A 200 -14.67 -41.03 -21.39
CA LEU A 200 -14.66 -40.30 -20.11
C LEU A 200 -13.36 -40.65 -19.36
N ALA A 201 -12.67 -39.63 -18.86
CA ALA A 201 -11.43 -39.76 -18.09
C ALA A 201 -11.39 -38.71 -16.96
N ILE A 202 -10.48 -38.87 -16.01
CA ILE A 202 -10.19 -37.85 -15.00
C ILE A 202 -8.94 -37.08 -15.40
N ALA A 203 -8.99 -35.76 -15.36
CA ALA A 203 -7.82 -34.89 -15.43
C ALA A 203 -8.01 -33.67 -14.53
N GLU A 204 -6.93 -33.25 -13.84
CA GLU A 204 -6.92 -32.18 -12.82
C GLU A 204 -8.10 -32.27 -11.82
N ALA A 205 -8.39 -33.49 -11.35
CA ALA A 205 -9.52 -33.82 -10.47
C ALA A 205 -10.93 -33.44 -11.02
N ALA A 206 -11.06 -33.21 -12.32
CA ALA A 206 -12.32 -33.00 -13.04
C ALA A 206 -12.65 -34.20 -13.95
N LEU A 207 -13.94 -34.42 -14.21
CA LEU A 207 -14.40 -35.39 -15.20
C LEU A 207 -14.32 -34.75 -16.59
N VAL A 208 -13.54 -35.35 -17.49
CA VAL A 208 -13.34 -34.89 -18.86
C VAL A 208 -14.01 -35.86 -19.82
N LEU A 209 -14.95 -35.34 -20.62
CA LEU A 209 -15.52 -36.02 -21.78
C LEU A 209 -14.78 -35.61 -23.04
N ASN A 210 -14.23 -36.58 -23.76
CA ASN A 210 -13.77 -36.42 -25.14
C ASN A 210 -14.71 -37.19 -26.08
N LEU A 211 -15.33 -36.47 -27.01
CA LEU A 211 -16.10 -37.03 -28.12
C LEU A 211 -15.32 -36.85 -29.41
N ARG A 212 -15.27 -37.89 -30.24
CA ARG A 212 -14.69 -37.84 -31.58
C ARG A 212 -15.63 -38.51 -32.58
N THR A 213 -15.93 -37.84 -33.69
CA THR A 213 -16.57 -38.47 -34.85
C THR A 213 -15.52 -38.83 -35.88
N LEU A 214 -15.67 -40.01 -36.48
CA LEU A 214 -14.65 -40.66 -37.30
C LEU A 214 -15.16 -40.81 -38.74
N GLU A 215 -14.24 -40.83 -39.70
CA GLU A 215 -14.54 -41.03 -41.12
C GLU A 215 -13.59 -42.09 -41.71
N PRO A 216 -14.10 -43.19 -42.32
CA PRO A 216 -13.26 -44.23 -42.90
C PRO A 216 -12.44 -43.75 -44.11
N THR A 217 -11.14 -44.03 -44.09
CA THR A 217 -10.21 -43.65 -45.18
C THR A 217 -10.43 -44.50 -46.44
N ALA A 218 -11.00 -45.71 -46.30
CA ALA A 218 -11.17 -46.68 -47.37
C ALA A 218 -12.19 -46.30 -48.47
N VAL A 219 -13.08 -45.34 -48.23
CA VAL A 219 -14.18 -45.00 -49.18
C VAL A 219 -13.70 -44.15 -50.37
N ALA A 220 -12.43 -43.70 -50.38
CA ALA A 220 -11.87 -42.91 -51.47
C ALA A 220 -11.54 -43.69 -52.76
N GLN A 221 -11.70 -45.02 -52.79
CA GLN A 221 -11.29 -45.86 -53.94
C GLN A 221 -12.32 -46.93 -54.33
N ALA A 222 -13.48 -46.51 -54.87
CA ALA A 222 -14.37 -47.39 -55.63
C ALA A 222 -15.01 -46.65 -56.83
N PRO A 223 -14.72 -47.03 -58.09
CA PRO A 223 -15.33 -46.42 -59.26
C PRO A 223 -16.66 -47.11 -59.60
N THR A 224 -17.75 -46.73 -58.92
CA THR A 224 -19.11 -47.16 -59.30
C THR A 224 -19.71 -46.20 -60.33
N ALA A 225 -19.89 -46.69 -61.55
CA ALA A 225 -20.44 -45.93 -62.67
C ALA A 225 -21.96 -46.13 -62.81
N PHE A 226 -22.66 -45.08 -63.27
CA PHE A 226 -24.11 -45.02 -63.61
C PHE A 226 -25.05 -45.21 -62.39
N THR A 227 -26.02 -44.34 -62.08
CA THR A 227 -26.81 -43.42 -62.93
C THR A 227 -27.26 -42.15 -62.19
N THR A 228 -27.51 -41.06 -62.95
CA THR A 228 -28.46 -39.93 -62.71
C THR A 228 -28.73 -39.47 -61.26
N ASP A 229 -28.46 -38.22 -60.89
CA ASP A 229 -29.03 -37.05 -61.57
C ASP A 229 -28.04 -35.95 -62.04
N ILE A 230 -28.28 -35.47 -63.26
CA ILE A 230 -27.71 -34.23 -63.78
C ILE A 230 -28.67 -33.10 -63.39
N SER A 231 -28.31 -32.32 -62.36
CA SER A 231 -28.91 -31.01 -62.11
C SER A 231 -27.96 -29.91 -62.54
N LEU A 232 -28.30 -29.23 -63.64
CA LEU A 232 -27.52 -28.16 -64.25
C LEU A 232 -27.46 -26.88 -63.38
N THR A 233 -26.52 -26.81 -62.42
CA THR A 233 -25.91 -25.55 -61.99
C THR A 233 -24.45 -25.76 -61.57
N GLY A 234 -23.54 -24.90 -62.04
CA GLY A 234 -22.13 -24.93 -61.66
C GLY A 234 -21.88 -24.36 -60.27
N LEU A 235 -22.26 -25.10 -59.21
CA LEU A 235 -22.22 -24.61 -57.82
C LEU A 235 -21.40 -25.48 -56.84
N SER A 236 -20.59 -26.43 -57.31
CA SER A 236 -19.65 -27.20 -56.46
C SER A 236 -18.53 -26.33 -55.83
N LEU A 237 -18.45 -25.05 -56.18
CA LEU A 237 -17.62 -24.05 -55.49
C LEU A 237 -18.29 -23.44 -54.24
N ARG A 238 -19.62 -23.58 -54.04
CA ARG A 238 -20.28 -22.98 -52.87
C ARG A 238 -20.04 -23.74 -51.57
N ASP A 239 -20.05 -25.08 -51.55
CA ASP A 239 -19.87 -25.81 -50.28
C ASP A 239 -18.45 -25.71 -49.70
N ARG A 240 -17.43 -25.46 -50.54
CA ARG A 240 -16.05 -25.16 -50.10
C ARG A 240 -15.81 -23.71 -49.67
N ILE A 241 -16.74 -22.78 -49.97
CA ILE A 241 -16.59 -21.34 -49.69
C ILE A 241 -17.62 -20.84 -48.65
N PHE A 242 -18.81 -21.44 -48.60
CA PHE A 242 -19.96 -21.04 -47.76
C PHE A 242 -20.53 -22.17 -46.88
N GLY A 243 -20.03 -23.40 -46.98
CA GLY A 243 -20.32 -24.44 -45.98
C GLY A 243 -19.68 -24.09 -44.63
N PRO A 244 -20.26 -24.50 -43.49
CA PRO A 244 -19.66 -24.28 -42.18
C PRO A 244 -18.29 -24.98 -42.11
N ARG A 245 -17.22 -24.21 -42.05
CA ARG A 245 -15.87 -24.73 -41.82
C ARG A 245 -15.84 -25.31 -40.41
N LEU A 246 -15.70 -26.62 -40.27
CA LEU A 246 -15.48 -27.23 -38.96
C LEU A 246 -14.19 -26.66 -38.35
N PRO A 247 -14.15 -26.40 -37.03
CA PRO A 247 -12.92 -25.96 -36.36
C PRO A 247 -11.80 -26.97 -36.58
N THR A 248 -10.65 -26.52 -37.07
CA THR A 248 -9.43 -27.33 -37.15
C THR A 248 -8.96 -27.67 -35.74
N HIS A 249 -9.00 -28.96 -35.38
CA HIS A 249 -8.49 -29.47 -34.11
C HIS A 249 -7.05 -30.00 -34.27
N ASP A 250 -6.40 -30.26 -33.14
CA ASP A 250 -5.06 -30.84 -33.04
C ASP A 250 -4.87 -32.12 -33.88
N GLU A 251 -5.78 -33.09 -33.75
CA GLU A 251 -5.74 -34.38 -34.46
C GLU A 251 -6.18 -34.31 -35.95
N SER A 252 -6.24 -33.12 -36.56
CA SER A 252 -6.83 -32.95 -37.91
C SER A 252 -5.83 -33.21 -39.05
N GLY A 253 -5.91 -34.40 -39.61
CA GLY A 253 -5.09 -34.85 -40.75
C GLY A 253 -4.56 -36.28 -40.57
N ASP A 254 -4.36 -36.66 -39.30
CA ASP A 254 -3.85 -37.96 -38.86
C ASP A 254 -4.80 -39.12 -39.17
N THR A 255 -4.23 -40.31 -39.29
CA THR A 255 -4.92 -41.59 -39.52
C THR A 255 -4.73 -42.51 -38.32
N PHE A 256 -5.82 -43.09 -37.83
CA PHE A 256 -5.85 -43.96 -36.67
C PHE A 256 -6.50 -45.30 -37.02
N THR A 257 -6.14 -46.37 -36.31
CA THR A 257 -6.76 -47.69 -36.48
C THR A 257 -7.89 -47.86 -35.47
N TRP A 258 -9.14 -47.93 -35.95
CA TRP A 258 -10.33 -48.08 -35.11
C TRP A 258 -11.05 -49.38 -35.49
N ARG A 259 -11.15 -50.32 -34.54
CA ARG A 259 -11.81 -51.64 -34.73
C ARG A 259 -11.36 -52.42 -35.98
N GLY A 260 -10.11 -52.21 -36.41
CA GLY A 260 -9.51 -52.84 -37.60
C GLY A 260 -9.61 -52.04 -38.90
N GLU A 261 -10.22 -50.85 -38.89
CA GLU A 261 -10.32 -49.95 -40.05
C GLU A 261 -9.46 -48.69 -39.87
N GLU A 262 -8.91 -48.16 -40.96
CA GLU A 262 -8.21 -46.87 -40.96
C GLU A 262 -9.21 -45.70 -41.02
N VAL A 263 -9.24 -44.87 -39.99
CA VAL A 263 -10.16 -43.73 -39.85
C VAL A 263 -9.43 -42.41 -39.63
N LYS A 264 -10.09 -41.31 -39.94
CA LYS A 264 -9.67 -39.94 -39.58
C LYS A 264 -10.67 -39.31 -38.63
N VAL A 265 -10.20 -38.44 -37.74
CA VAL A 265 -11.08 -37.65 -36.85
C VAL A 265 -11.62 -36.45 -37.63
N LYS A 266 -12.95 -36.25 -37.57
CA LYS A 266 -13.69 -35.24 -38.33
C LYS A 266 -14.15 -34.07 -37.45
N GLU A 267 -14.60 -34.36 -36.24
CA GLU A 267 -15.01 -33.39 -35.23
C GLU A 267 -14.60 -33.93 -33.86
N LYS A 268 -13.86 -33.13 -33.08
CA LYS A 268 -13.41 -33.45 -31.72
C LYS A 268 -13.98 -32.43 -30.74
N ILE A 269 -14.61 -32.88 -29.66
CA ILE A 269 -15.18 -32.02 -28.61
C ILE A 269 -14.71 -32.50 -27.24
N ARG A 270 -14.05 -31.61 -26.49
CA ARG A 270 -13.69 -31.78 -25.08
C ARG A 270 -14.63 -30.97 -24.20
N VAL A 271 -15.24 -31.61 -23.20
CA VAL A 271 -16.06 -30.99 -22.15
C VAL A 271 -15.48 -31.38 -20.80
N GLU A 272 -15.43 -30.44 -19.87
CA GLU A 272 -14.84 -30.64 -18.53
C GLU A 272 -15.87 -30.26 -17.46
N SER A 273 -15.98 -31.11 -16.44
CA SER A 273 -16.96 -31.00 -15.36
C SER A 273 -16.27 -31.22 -14.02
N GLN A 274 -16.17 -30.17 -13.21
CA GLN A 274 -15.55 -30.21 -11.88
C GLN A 274 -16.35 -31.11 -10.93
N ASP A 275 -15.67 -32.04 -10.24
CA ASP A 275 -16.28 -32.89 -9.22
C ASP A 275 -15.80 -32.48 -7.82
N PRO A 276 -16.68 -31.94 -6.96
CA PRO A 276 -16.30 -31.46 -5.63
C PRO A 276 -15.61 -32.51 -4.75
N SER A 277 -15.99 -33.79 -4.87
CA SER A 277 -15.39 -34.86 -4.05
C SER A 277 -13.98 -35.21 -4.52
N LEU A 278 -13.72 -35.19 -5.84
CA LEU A 278 -12.38 -35.43 -6.38
C LEU A 278 -11.45 -34.24 -6.10
N ILE A 279 -11.95 -33.01 -6.19
CA ILE A 279 -11.20 -31.80 -5.81
C ILE A 279 -10.83 -31.85 -4.32
N ALA A 280 -11.77 -32.23 -3.45
CA ALA A 280 -11.52 -32.40 -2.02
C ALA A 280 -10.48 -33.51 -1.73
N ALA A 281 -10.58 -34.66 -2.41
CA ALA A 281 -9.61 -35.75 -2.29
C ALA A 281 -8.21 -35.32 -2.76
N MET A 282 -8.11 -34.65 -3.92
CA MET A 282 -6.86 -34.12 -4.47
C MET A 282 -6.17 -33.11 -3.53
N ALA A 283 -6.96 -32.23 -2.89
CA ALA A 283 -6.46 -31.28 -1.90
C ALA A 283 -5.97 -31.97 -0.62
N LYS A 284 -6.74 -32.94 -0.08
CA LYS A 284 -6.34 -33.72 1.10
C LYS A 284 -5.08 -34.56 0.83
N LEU A 285 -5.01 -35.30 -0.27
CA LEU A 285 -3.82 -36.08 -0.66
C LEU A 285 -2.58 -35.19 -0.81
N SER A 286 -2.72 -33.99 -1.37
CA SER A 286 -1.61 -33.02 -1.48
C SER A 286 -1.12 -32.49 -0.12
N ALA A 287 -2.01 -32.39 0.88
CA ALA A 287 -1.62 -32.04 2.24
C ALA A 287 -0.93 -33.21 2.96
N LEU A 288 -1.45 -34.43 2.81
CA LEU A 288 -0.90 -35.65 3.40
C LEU A 288 0.51 -35.96 2.86
N GLU A 289 0.72 -35.87 1.55
CA GLU A 289 2.04 -36.02 0.90
C GLU A 289 3.09 -35.08 1.51
N HIS A 290 2.70 -33.83 1.78
CA HIS A 290 3.57 -32.82 2.39
C HIS A 290 3.94 -33.12 3.84
N GLU A 291 2.99 -33.59 4.66
CA GLU A 291 3.29 -34.02 6.03
C GLU A 291 4.19 -35.27 6.06
N VAL A 292 3.95 -36.25 5.18
CA VAL A 292 4.83 -37.44 5.07
C VAL A 292 6.24 -37.04 4.63
N MET A 293 6.40 -36.12 3.66
CA MET A 293 7.72 -35.58 3.28
C MET A 293 8.47 -34.91 4.44
N LYS A 294 7.76 -34.21 5.35
CA LYS A 294 8.38 -33.65 6.56
C LYS A 294 8.87 -34.76 7.48
N CYS A 295 8.07 -35.80 7.71
CA CYS A 295 8.46 -36.93 8.57
C CYS A 295 9.72 -37.64 8.03
N ILE A 296 9.78 -37.90 6.72
CA ILE A 296 10.97 -38.44 6.04
C ILE A 296 12.18 -37.52 6.25
N SER A 297 12.01 -36.21 6.01
CA SER A 297 13.10 -35.23 6.11
C SER A 297 13.64 -35.11 7.53
N SER A 298 12.77 -35.09 8.54
CA SER A 298 13.13 -35.06 9.95
C SER A 298 13.89 -36.33 10.36
N LEU A 299 13.41 -37.51 9.95
CA LEU A 299 14.05 -38.78 10.31
C LEU A 299 15.44 -38.93 9.68
N ARG A 300 15.61 -38.46 8.43
CA ARG A 300 16.89 -38.47 7.71
C ARG A 300 18.00 -37.68 8.42
N ILE A 301 17.65 -36.63 9.18
CA ILE A 301 18.61 -35.85 9.98
C ILE A 301 19.22 -36.70 11.10
N PHE A 302 18.44 -37.58 11.73
CA PHE A 302 18.90 -38.42 12.84
C PHE A 302 19.49 -39.77 12.40
N THR A 303 19.02 -40.37 11.30
CA THR A 303 19.55 -41.68 10.83
C THR A 303 20.88 -41.56 10.11
N GLY A 304 21.20 -40.40 9.53
CA GLY A 304 22.49 -40.16 8.87
C GLY A 304 22.71 -40.92 7.55
N GLU A 305 21.68 -41.59 7.03
CA GLU A 305 21.72 -42.32 5.76
C GLU A 305 21.92 -41.36 4.57
N GLY A 306 23.11 -41.42 3.98
CA GLY A 306 23.61 -40.52 2.94
C GLY A 306 24.19 -41.29 1.76
N ASP A 307 23.38 -42.11 1.09
CA ASP A 307 23.81 -42.93 -0.04
C ASP A 307 23.93 -42.12 -1.34
N GLY A 308 25.13 -41.57 -1.55
CA GLY A 308 25.95 -41.78 -2.74
C GLY A 308 25.53 -41.27 -4.12
N GLU A 309 24.29 -41.45 -4.60
CA GLU A 309 24.05 -41.53 -6.05
C GLU A 309 22.79 -40.86 -6.63
N SER A 310 22.03 -40.08 -5.85
CA SER A 310 20.88 -39.28 -6.34
C SER A 310 21.05 -37.75 -6.20
N ASP A 311 22.29 -37.30 -5.95
CA ASP A 311 22.57 -35.94 -5.46
C ASP A 311 22.92 -34.92 -6.57
N SER A 312 22.12 -34.88 -7.65
CA SER A 312 22.25 -33.87 -8.73
C SER A 312 21.13 -32.82 -8.76
N ILE A 313 20.05 -33.01 -8.00
CA ILE A 313 18.88 -32.10 -7.99
C ILE A 313 18.63 -31.48 -6.60
N TYR A 314 19.04 -32.13 -5.51
CA TYR A 314 18.84 -31.64 -4.13
C TYR A 314 20.12 -31.26 -3.36
N SER A 315 21.32 -31.56 -3.89
CA SER A 315 22.62 -31.22 -3.28
C SER A 315 22.83 -29.72 -3.01
N THR A 316 22.15 -28.85 -3.78
CA THR A 316 22.20 -27.39 -3.62
C THR A 316 21.53 -26.89 -2.32
N MET A 317 20.75 -27.72 -1.62
CA MET A 317 20.06 -27.34 -0.38
C MET A 317 20.75 -27.76 0.93
N LEU A 318 21.73 -28.68 0.92
CA LEU A 318 22.30 -29.25 2.17
C LEU A 318 23.82 -29.08 2.36
N SER A 319 24.53 -28.46 1.40
CA SER A 319 25.99 -28.27 1.46
C SER A 319 26.47 -27.12 2.39
N ARG A 320 25.81 -26.90 3.53
CA ARG A 320 26.27 -25.95 4.57
C ARG A 320 26.31 -26.47 6.02
N CYS A 321 25.88 -27.71 6.28
CA CYS A 321 25.96 -28.32 7.62
C CYS A 321 26.95 -29.49 7.70
N ARG A 322 28.23 -29.22 7.40
CA ARG A 322 29.40 -30.00 7.89
C ARG A 322 30.71 -29.23 7.62
N LEU A 323 31.36 -28.76 8.70
CA LEU A 323 32.81 -28.46 8.89
C LEU A 323 33.14 -27.09 9.53
N ARG A 324 33.22 -27.08 10.86
CA ARG A 324 34.24 -26.43 11.71
C ARG A 324 34.34 -27.29 12.99
N ASN A 325 35.50 -27.65 13.55
CA ASN A 325 36.90 -27.32 13.26
C ASN A 325 37.80 -28.56 13.43
N SER A 326 38.82 -28.71 12.59
CA SER A 326 40.06 -29.39 12.97
C SER A 326 41.26 -28.84 12.19
N ARG A 327 42.35 -28.56 12.90
CA ARG A 327 43.71 -28.24 12.42
C ARG A 327 44.66 -28.86 13.46
N PRO A 328 45.80 -29.47 13.06
CA PRO A 328 46.99 -28.67 12.75
C PRO A 328 47.92 -29.19 11.63
N ASN A 329 48.82 -28.27 11.22
CA ASN A 329 50.12 -28.36 10.50
C ASN A 329 50.72 -29.72 10.03
N VAL A 330 51.43 -29.65 8.88
CA VAL A 330 52.86 -30.05 8.63
C VAL A 330 53.12 -30.62 7.19
N LEU A 331 54.16 -30.09 6.52
CA LEU A 331 54.95 -30.55 5.34
C LEU A 331 54.31 -31.38 4.18
N GLY A 332 54.28 -30.78 2.97
CA GLY A 332 55.32 -30.98 1.95
C GLY A 332 55.22 -32.10 0.87
N ILE A 333 55.90 -31.84 -0.26
CA ILE A 333 56.50 -32.78 -1.26
C ILE A 333 55.63 -33.29 -2.46
N LEU A 334 55.93 -32.72 -3.66
CA LEU A 334 55.94 -33.32 -5.03
C LEU A 334 54.59 -33.91 -5.59
N GLN A 335 54.36 -34.11 -6.90
CA GLN A 335 54.99 -33.69 -8.16
C GLN A 335 53.96 -33.73 -9.32
N SER A 336 54.26 -33.00 -10.39
CA SER A 336 53.79 -33.13 -11.79
C SER A 336 52.88 -34.29 -12.22
N THR A 337 51.90 -33.97 -13.07
CA THR A 337 51.82 -34.54 -14.43
C THR A 337 51.14 -33.60 -15.43
N THR A 338 51.81 -33.34 -16.55
CA THR A 338 51.30 -32.67 -17.75
C THR A 338 51.06 -33.70 -18.85
N HIS A 339 50.05 -33.51 -19.71
CA HIS A 339 50.05 -33.75 -21.18
C HIS A 339 48.62 -33.43 -21.69
N ARG A 340 48.36 -32.48 -22.63
CA ARG A 340 48.59 -32.49 -24.10
C ARG A 340 47.93 -33.72 -24.77
N THR A 341 47.06 -33.63 -25.79
CA THR A 341 47.09 -32.83 -27.06
C THR A 341 45.68 -32.71 -27.71
N SER A 342 45.25 -31.58 -28.30
CA SER A 342 45.22 -31.22 -29.77
C SER A 342 44.38 -32.14 -30.69
N GLN A 343 43.76 -31.76 -31.83
CA GLN A 343 43.74 -30.54 -32.66
C GLN A 343 42.65 -30.66 -33.78
N LEU A 344 42.46 -29.59 -34.60
CA LEU A 344 41.87 -29.47 -35.97
C LEU A 344 40.71 -28.45 -36.03
N GLN A 345 40.81 -27.20 -36.54
CA GLN A 345 41.27 -26.59 -37.82
C GLN A 345 40.40 -26.78 -39.08
N ARG A 346 39.81 -25.65 -39.53
CA ARG A 346 39.71 -25.04 -40.90
C ARG A 346 38.68 -23.88 -40.77
N GLY A 347 38.80 -22.66 -41.32
CA GLY A 347 39.37 -22.17 -42.59
C GLY A 347 38.21 -22.00 -43.62
N ALA A 348 38.02 -20.89 -44.37
CA ALA A 348 38.76 -19.63 -44.49
C ALA A 348 38.00 -18.58 -45.39
N HIS A 349 38.60 -17.39 -45.57
CA HIS A 349 38.47 -16.42 -46.69
C HIS A 349 37.36 -15.33 -46.78
N ARG A 350 37.83 -14.15 -47.20
CA ARG A 350 37.11 -12.93 -47.67
C ARG A 350 37.00 -12.90 -49.20
N LEU A 351 36.06 -12.12 -49.75
CA LEU A 351 36.06 -11.29 -51.00
C LEU A 351 34.58 -10.90 -51.30
N GLY A 352 34.19 -9.78 -51.93
CA GLY A 352 34.93 -8.58 -52.37
C GLY A 352 34.30 -7.89 -53.60
N SER A 353 33.57 -6.77 -53.43
CA SER A 353 33.10 -5.82 -54.48
C SER A 353 32.10 -6.36 -55.56
N THR A 354 31.37 -5.61 -56.40
CA THR A 354 31.49 -4.21 -56.91
C THR A 354 30.14 -3.67 -57.46
N VAL A 355 29.84 -2.36 -57.26
CA VAL A 355 29.55 -1.29 -58.28
C VAL A 355 28.68 -1.71 -59.51
N LYS A 356 27.52 -1.12 -59.89
CA LYS A 356 27.05 0.32 -60.07
C LYS A 356 25.49 0.33 -60.28
N SER A 357 24.71 1.40 -60.62
CA SER A 357 24.90 2.84 -60.90
C SER A 357 23.59 3.67 -60.78
N SER A 358 23.67 4.88 -60.20
CA SER A 358 23.04 6.18 -60.62
C SER A 358 21.50 6.30 -60.87
N GLN A 359 20.82 7.42 -60.61
CA GLN A 359 21.24 8.83 -60.72
C GLN A 359 20.63 9.77 -59.66
N LEU A 360 21.42 10.78 -59.28
CA LEU A 360 21.09 12.17 -58.91
C LEU A 360 19.95 12.38 -57.86
N SER A 361 20.21 12.78 -56.61
CA SER A 361 20.83 14.05 -56.11
C SER A 361 20.01 15.31 -56.48
N SER A 362 19.89 16.32 -55.64
CA SER A 362 20.91 16.85 -54.70
C SER A 362 20.28 17.62 -53.53
N LEU A 363 20.69 17.35 -52.29
CA LEU A 363 21.63 18.15 -51.45
C LEU A 363 21.00 19.45 -50.89
N VAL A 364 20.88 19.73 -49.58
CA VAL A 364 21.70 19.51 -48.36
C VAL A 364 22.28 20.85 -47.86
N ALA A 365 21.74 21.24 -46.69
CA ALA A 365 22.39 21.89 -45.54
C ALA A 365 22.80 23.38 -45.52
N GLN A 366 22.66 23.88 -44.28
CA GLN A 366 23.55 24.80 -43.54
C GLN A 366 23.44 26.33 -43.68
N ARG A 367 22.90 26.89 -42.58
CA ARG A 367 23.46 27.94 -41.70
C ARG A 367 23.58 29.41 -42.17
N ASN A 368 23.09 30.24 -41.25
CA ASN A 368 23.65 31.52 -40.76
C ASN A 368 23.58 32.81 -41.62
N SER A 369 22.62 33.64 -41.22
CA SER A 369 22.82 34.99 -40.65
C SER A 369 23.19 36.21 -41.52
N LYS A 370 22.45 37.28 -41.22
CA LYS A 370 22.82 38.71 -41.15
C LYS A 370 22.84 39.58 -42.43
N ASN A 371 22.17 40.72 -42.22
CA ASN A 371 22.45 42.07 -42.71
C ASN A 371 22.07 42.51 -44.14
N GLN A 372 20.92 43.19 -44.18
CA GLN A 372 20.79 44.63 -44.49
C GLN A 372 21.08 45.18 -45.90
N HIS A 373 20.06 45.94 -46.35
CA HIS A 373 20.10 47.27 -47.00
C HIS A 373 20.04 47.46 -48.53
N LYS A 374 19.12 48.38 -48.89
CA LYS A 374 19.08 49.34 -50.02
C LYS A 374 18.44 48.94 -51.37
N LEU A 375 17.15 49.31 -51.52
CA LEU A 375 16.61 50.35 -52.43
C LEU A 375 17.43 50.71 -53.71
N PRO A 376 16.78 50.94 -54.89
CA PRO A 376 15.88 52.09 -55.02
C PRO A 376 14.65 51.99 -55.95
N LYS A 377 13.87 53.09 -55.92
CA LYS A 377 12.59 53.36 -56.60
C LYS A 377 12.68 53.47 -58.13
N ALA A 378 11.60 53.09 -58.83
CA ALA A 378 11.22 53.72 -60.11
C ALA A 378 9.68 53.82 -60.23
N ARG A 379 9.16 55.03 -60.47
CA ARG A 379 7.72 55.36 -60.57
C ARG A 379 7.07 54.78 -61.83
N ARG A 380 5.80 54.37 -61.70
CA ARG A 380 4.74 54.69 -62.70
C ARG A 380 3.46 55.11 -61.98
N THR A 381 2.68 55.95 -62.64
CA THR A 381 1.60 56.78 -62.08
C THR A 381 0.23 56.45 -62.69
N LEU A 382 -0.85 56.78 -61.96
CA LEU A 382 -2.27 56.78 -62.36
C LEU A 382 -2.89 55.37 -62.42
N ALA A 383 -3.95 55.02 -61.67
CA ALA A 383 -5.14 55.81 -61.32
C ALA A 383 -5.63 55.58 -59.88
N SER A 384 -6.66 56.33 -59.45
CA SER A 384 -7.28 56.21 -58.12
C SER A 384 -7.91 54.84 -57.90
N ALA A 385 -7.39 54.08 -56.94
CA ALA A 385 -8.16 53.07 -56.21
C ALA A 385 -8.81 53.74 -54.98
N PRO A 386 -9.85 53.14 -54.35
CA PRO A 386 -10.30 53.57 -53.03
C PRO A 386 -9.19 53.34 -51.99
N ASP A 387 -9.25 54.03 -50.85
CA ASP A 387 -8.31 53.80 -49.75
C ASP A 387 -8.29 52.32 -49.38
N VAL A 388 -7.08 51.76 -49.34
CA VAL A 388 -6.88 50.30 -49.18
C VAL A 388 -7.40 49.85 -47.81
N ASP A 389 -7.31 50.71 -46.80
CA ASP A 389 -7.81 50.44 -45.44
C ASP A 389 -9.34 50.41 -45.38
N VAL A 390 -10.04 51.34 -46.05
CA VAL A 390 -11.52 51.35 -46.11
C VAL A 390 -12.05 50.11 -46.84
N LEU A 391 -11.38 49.69 -47.92
CA LEU A 391 -11.69 48.46 -48.64
C LEU A 391 -11.40 47.18 -47.82
N ALA A 392 -10.44 47.24 -46.90
CA ALA A 392 -10.12 46.14 -45.99
C ALA A 392 -11.17 46.04 -44.87
N GLU A 393 -11.60 47.16 -44.28
CA GLU A 393 -12.65 47.18 -43.25
C GLU A 393 -14.01 46.71 -43.78
N THR A 394 -14.44 47.15 -44.96
CA THR A 394 -15.71 46.67 -45.55
C THR A 394 -15.65 45.17 -45.83
N ARG A 395 -14.53 44.67 -46.36
CA ARG A 395 -14.34 43.24 -46.63
C ARG A 395 -14.24 42.41 -45.34
N LYS A 396 -13.68 42.96 -44.26
CA LYS A 396 -13.66 42.35 -42.92
C LYS A 396 -15.07 42.17 -42.37
N ALA A 397 -15.92 43.20 -42.46
CA ALA A 397 -17.33 43.12 -42.07
C ALA A 397 -18.12 42.10 -42.93
N GLU A 398 -17.88 42.07 -44.24
CA GLU A 398 -18.47 41.06 -45.15
C GLU A 398 -18.07 39.62 -44.77
N ILE A 399 -16.84 39.38 -44.30
CA ILE A 399 -16.40 38.04 -43.91
C ILE A 399 -16.98 37.63 -42.56
N PHE A 400 -17.02 38.51 -41.55
CA PHE A 400 -17.66 38.17 -40.27
C PHE A 400 -19.18 37.96 -40.42
N THR A 401 -19.86 38.73 -41.26
CA THR A 401 -21.28 38.48 -41.58
C THR A 401 -21.48 37.18 -42.39
N LEU A 402 -20.51 36.76 -43.21
CA LEU A 402 -20.53 35.43 -43.84
C LEU A 402 -20.35 34.30 -42.81
N ILE A 403 -19.48 34.48 -41.80
CA ILE A 403 -19.32 33.52 -40.69
C ILE A 403 -20.61 33.41 -39.87
N ASP A 404 -21.25 34.55 -39.56
CA ASP A 404 -22.55 34.59 -38.88
C ASP A 404 -23.64 33.82 -39.68
N ASN A 405 -23.69 34.02 -41.01
CA ASN A 405 -24.60 33.27 -41.89
C ASN A 405 -24.29 31.76 -41.96
N ILE A 406 -23.01 31.37 -41.94
CA ILE A 406 -22.61 29.95 -41.90
C ILE A 406 -23.10 29.31 -40.60
N HIS A 407 -22.91 29.97 -39.46
CA HIS A 407 -23.41 29.49 -38.18
C HIS A 407 -24.95 29.38 -38.15
N GLN A 408 -25.66 30.35 -38.74
CA GLN A 408 -27.11 30.27 -38.87
C GLN A 408 -27.54 29.06 -39.72
N HIS A 409 -26.91 28.80 -40.85
CA HIS A 409 -27.23 27.64 -41.69
C HIS A 409 -26.84 26.30 -41.06
N GLU A 410 -25.80 26.23 -40.21
CA GLU A 410 -25.51 25.05 -39.39
C GLU A 410 -26.65 24.77 -38.39
N ASP A 411 -27.18 25.81 -37.72
CA ASP A 411 -28.31 25.70 -36.79
C ASP A 411 -29.62 25.30 -37.51
N GLU A 412 -29.88 25.85 -38.70
CA GLU A 412 -31.01 25.46 -39.55
C GLU A 412 -30.90 24.00 -40.02
N LEU A 413 -29.70 23.55 -40.40
CA LEU A 413 -29.42 22.16 -40.76
C LEU A 413 -29.62 21.22 -39.56
N ALA A 414 -29.14 21.60 -38.37
CA ALA A 414 -29.32 20.82 -37.15
C ALA A 414 -30.81 20.70 -36.76
N ALA A 415 -31.58 21.78 -36.91
CA ALA A 415 -33.03 21.76 -36.69
C ALA A 415 -33.78 20.92 -37.75
N ALA A 416 -33.32 20.93 -39.01
CA ALA A 416 -33.88 20.07 -40.05
C ALA A 416 -33.57 18.57 -39.79
N LEU A 417 -32.34 18.23 -39.38
CA LEU A 417 -31.92 16.86 -39.05
C LEU A 417 -32.72 16.27 -37.87
N ASP A 418 -33.05 17.09 -36.87
CA ASP A 418 -33.89 16.69 -35.73
C ASP A 418 -35.30 16.21 -36.15
N ASN A 419 -35.76 16.59 -37.36
CA ASN A 419 -37.06 16.23 -37.92
C ASN A 419 -37.04 15.03 -38.90
N VAL A 420 -35.87 14.52 -39.33
CA VAL A 420 -35.74 13.60 -40.50
C VAL A 420 -35.09 12.23 -40.15
N PHE A 421 -35.37 11.72 -38.94
CA PHE A 421 -35.27 10.30 -38.51
C PHE A 421 -33.92 9.62 -38.15
N LEU A 422 -34.07 8.67 -37.21
CA LEU A 422 -33.29 7.44 -36.90
C LEU A 422 -31.79 7.53 -36.57
N GLY A 423 -31.45 7.07 -35.35
CA GLY A 423 -30.11 7.11 -34.75
C GLY A 423 -29.11 6.05 -35.23
N GLU A 424 -29.07 5.70 -36.51
CA GLU A 424 -28.04 4.81 -37.09
C GLU A 424 -26.85 5.55 -37.75
N TYR A 425 -26.92 6.89 -37.86
CA TYR A 425 -25.93 7.72 -38.57
C TYR A 425 -25.17 8.73 -37.68
N ASP A 426 -24.91 8.40 -36.41
CA ASP A 426 -24.18 9.27 -35.45
C ASP A 426 -22.74 9.60 -35.92
N HIS A 427 -22.22 8.90 -36.94
CA HIS A 427 -20.90 9.08 -37.54
C HIS A 427 -20.89 9.95 -38.82
N VAL A 428 -22.04 10.33 -39.36
CA VAL A 428 -22.14 11.11 -40.62
C VAL A 428 -22.20 12.62 -40.35
N VAL A 429 -22.55 13.02 -39.12
CA VAL A 429 -22.69 14.43 -38.71
C VAL A 429 -21.53 14.87 -37.79
N GLU A 430 -20.31 14.36 -38.02
CA GLU A 430 -19.09 14.92 -37.42
C GLU A 430 -18.69 16.22 -38.16
N ILE A 431 -19.59 17.22 -38.16
CA ILE A 431 -19.25 18.60 -38.52
C ILE A 431 -18.36 19.13 -37.40
N ARG A 432 -17.06 18.90 -37.54
CA ARG A 432 -16.05 19.58 -36.74
C ARG A 432 -16.06 21.05 -37.14
N SER A 433 -16.91 21.85 -36.50
CA SER A 433 -16.85 23.29 -36.63
C SER A 433 -15.49 23.73 -36.08
N TRP A 434 -14.55 23.99 -36.98
CA TRP A 434 -13.38 24.80 -36.66
C TRP A 434 -13.90 26.11 -36.06
N ASP A 435 -13.22 26.63 -35.04
CA ASP A 435 -13.62 27.89 -34.44
C ASP A 435 -13.23 28.99 -35.44
N LEU A 436 -14.14 29.29 -36.38
CA LEU A 436 -13.84 30.04 -37.58
C LEU A 436 -13.34 31.45 -37.25
N GLU A 437 -13.79 32.02 -36.13
CA GLU A 437 -13.27 33.28 -35.59
C GLU A 437 -11.77 33.19 -35.26
N ASP A 438 -11.31 32.14 -34.59
CA ASP A 438 -9.89 31.93 -34.26
C ASP A 438 -9.04 31.63 -35.51
N VAL A 439 -9.59 30.92 -36.49
CA VAL A 439 -8.87 30.61 -37.74
C VAL A 439 -8.71 31.85 -38.62
N PHE A 440 -9.72 32.73 -38.65
CA PHE A 440 -9.69 33.95 -39.46
C PHE A 440 -9.11 35.17 -38.72
N SER A 441 -9.07 35.20 -37.38
CA SER A 441 -8.49 36.31 -36.61
C SER A 441 -7.04 36.58 -36.98
N GLY A 442 -6.23 35.53 -37.14
CA GLY A 442 -4.82 35.64 -37.57
C GLY A 442 -4.60 36.14 -39.00
N SER A 443 -5.65 36.17 -39.84
CA SER A 443 -5.57 36.62 -41.25
C SER A 443 -6.27 37.95 -41.52
N ILE A 444 -7.33 38.27 -40.77
CA ILE A 444 -8.27 39.38 -41.03
C ILE A 444 -8.42 40.30 -39.80
N GLY A 445 -7.90 39.89 -38.65
CA GLY A 445 -8.03 40.58 -37.36
C GLY A 445 -9.39 40.37 -36.70
N HIS A 446 -9.46 40.63 -35.39
CA HIS A 446 -10.67 40.48 -34.58
C HIS A 446 -11.79 41.46 -34.97
N ARG A 447 -13.05 41.06 -34.77
CA ARG A 447 -14.27 41.83 -35.11
C ARG A 447 -14.24 43.25 -34.53
N ASN A 448 -13.89 43.37 -33.26
CA ASN A 448 -13.67 44.64 -32.53
C ASN A 448 -12.49 44.49 -31.54
N TYR A 449 -12.06 45.59 -30.91
CA TYR A 449 -10.99 45.57 -29.91
C TYR A 449 -11.34 44.75 -28.67
N GLN A 450 -12.61 44.77 -28.22
CA GLN A 450 -13.08 43.97 -27.08
C GLN A 450 -12.90 42.46 -27.32
N SER A 451 -13.12 41.97 -28.55
CA SER A 451 -12.89 40.56 -28.92
C SER A 451 -11.41 40.18 -28.83
N LEU A 452 -10.52 41.06 -29.31
CA LEU A 452 -9.06 40.91 -29.21
C LEU A 452 -8.63 40.85 -27.74
N GLU A 453 -9.13 41.77 -26.91
CA GLU A 453 -8.80 41.82 -25.48
C GLU A 453 -9.37 40.61 -24.71
N ALA A 454 -10.60 40.18 -25.01
CA ALA A 454 -11.21 39.00 -24.41
C ALA A 454 -10.40 37.72 -24.71
N LYS A 455 -9.89 37.58 -25.93
CA LYS A 455 -8.98 36.48 -26.32
C LYS A 455 -7.68 36.51 -25.53
N VAL A 456 -7.06 37.68 -25.39
CA VAL A 456 -5.83 37.90 -24.63
C VAL A 456 -6.01 37.61 -23.13
N ARG A 457 -7.08 38.12 -22.51
CA ARG A 457 -7.46 37.82 -21.12
C ARG A 457 -7.71 36.33 -20.89
N ALA A 458 -8.42 35.65 -21.79
CA ALA A 458 -8.68 34.21 -21.70
C ALA A 458 -7.39 33.39 -21.79
N THR A 459 -6.47 33.79 -22.66
CA THR A 459 -5.15 33.14 -22.80
C THR A 459 -4.30 33.34 -21.53
N ARG A 460 -4.29 34.55 -20.94
CA ARG A 460 -3.65 34.80 -19.64
C ARG A 460 -4.23 33.95 -18.51
N GLN A 461 -5.55 33.77 -18.46
CA GLN A 461 -6.19 32.86 -17.49
C GLN A 461 -5.85 31.39 -17.70
N GLN A 462 -5.61 30.97 -18.95
CA GLN A 462 -5.33 29.58 -19.29
C GLN A 462 -3.87 29.18 -19.06
N PHE A 463 -2.92 30.09 -19.32
CA PHE A 463 -1.49 29.79 -19.35
C PHE A 463 -0.64 30.53 -18.29
N GLY A 464 -1.19 31.56 -17.63
CA GLY A 464 -0.43 32.33 -16.64
C GLY A 464 0.68 33.15 -17.30
N GLU A 465 1.92 33.04 -16.80
CA GLU A 465 3.07 33.81 -17.32
C GLU A 465 3.80 33.12 -18.48
N PHE A 466 3.58 31.82 -18.65
CA PHE A 466 4.26 30.99 -19.64
C PHE A 466 3.39 30.81 -20.88
N LEU A 467 3.67 31.56 -21.94
CA LEU A 467 2.89 31.49 -23.18
C LEU A 467 3.58 30.56 -24.18
N PRO A 468 2.92 29.49 -24.68
CA PRO A 468 3.49 28.64 -25.72
C PRO A 468 3.71 29.42 -27.03
N ASP A 469 4.83 29.12 -27.71
CA ASP A 469 5.15 29.69 -29.02
C ASP A 469 4.02 29.48 -30.04
N ASP A 470 3.84 30.46 -30.93
CA ASP A 470 2.80 30.52 -31.96
C ASP A 470 1.33 30.43 -31.47
N HIS A 471 1.05 30.48 -30.14
CA HIS A 471 -0.33 30.40 -29.62
C HIS A 471 -1.15 31.70 -29.81
N LEU A 472 -0.50 32.87 -29.80
CA LEU A 472 -1.15 34.16 -30.10
C LEU A 472 -0.65 34.70 -31.44
N ASN A 473 -1.56 35.29 -32.22
CA ASN A 473 -1.17 36.01 -33.43
C ASN A 473 -0.39 37.29 -33.05
N PRO A 474 0.37 37.92 -33.97
CA PRO A 474 1.24 39.05 -33.62
C PRO A 474 0.53 40.23 -32.96
N VAL A 475 -0.74 40.49 -33.30
CA VAL A 475 -1.55 41.59 -32.74
C VAL A 475 -2.13 41.22 -31.37
N GLU A 476 -2.50 39.95 -31.18
CA GLU A 476 -2.87 39.41 -29.86
C GLU A 476 -1.67 39.39 -28.91
N LEU A 477 -0.49 39.01 -29.40
CA LEU A 477 0.76 38.99 -28.64
C LEU A 477 1.20 40.41 -28.25
N GLU A 478 1.09 41.38 -29.17
CA GLU A 478 1.37 42.80 -28.87
C GLU A 478 0.43 43.34 -27.78
N LEU A 479 -0.87 43.01 -27.83
CA LEU A 479 -1.81 43.40 -26.77
C LEU A 479 -1.55 42.64 -25.45
N TYR A 480 -1.22 41.36 -25.51
CA TYR A 480 -0.84 40.57 -24.33
C TYR A 480 0.38 41.18 -23.65
N ASN A 481 1.43 41.50 -24.42
CA ASN A 481 2.65 42.13 -23.92
C ASN A 481 2.38 43.54 -23.35
N THR A 482 1.46 44.28 -23.95
CA THR A 482 1.04 45.61 -23.48
C THR A 482 0.26 45.55 -22.15
N LEU A 483 -0.58 44.53 -21.96
CA LEU A 483 -1.41 44.37 -20.75
C LEU A 483 -0.72 43.62 -19.60
N TYR A 484 0.19 42.69 -19.90
CA TYR A 484 0.74 41.73 -18.94
C TYR A 484 2.28 41.65 -18.91
N GLY A 485 2.98 42.42 -19.74
CA GLY A 485 4.44 42.32 -19.91
C GLY A 485 4.84 41.23 -20.92
N GLU A 486 6.11 41.26 -21.34
CA GLU A 486 6.65 40.39 -22.39
C GLU A 486 6.43 38.90 -22.07
N ALA A 487 5.75 38.20 -22.97
CA ALA A 487 5.37 36.81 -22.79
C ALA A 487 6.60 35.87 -22.74
N ILE A 488 6.66 35.03 -21.70
CA ILE A 488 7.78 34.10 -21.48
C ILE A 488 7.52 32.80 -22.22
N SER A 489 8.35 32.47 -23.20
CA SER A 489 8.32 31.20 -23.94
C SER A 489 8.88 30.05 -23.09
N PRO A 490 8.23 28.87 -23.05
CA PRO A 490 8.76 27.70 -22.36
C PRO A 490 9.76 26.93 -23.25
N GLU A 491 11.03 27.32 -23.23
CA GLU A 491 12.11 26.51 -23.82
C GLU A 491 12.54 25.35 -22.88
N GLU A 492 13.00 24.25 -23.47
CA GLU A 492 13.27 22.97 -22.80
C GLU A 492 14.52 23.05 -21.86
N GLU A 493 14.42 22.47 -20.66
CA GLU A 493 15.51 22.38 -19.66
C GLU A 493 16.77 21.67 -20.23
N VAL A 494 17.99 22.21 -20.00
CA VAL A 494 19.13 21.55 -19.32
C VAL A 494 20.20 22.58 -18.87
N GLU A 495 20.47 22.63 -17.55
CA GLU A 495 21.70 23.01 -16.78
C GLU A 495 22.50 24.32 -17.06
N ASP A 496 22.40 25.23 -16.08
CA ASP A 496 23.38 26.10 -15.40
C ASP A 496 24.67 26.62 -16.08
N VAL A 497 24.79 27.97 -16.14
CA VAL A 497 26.04 28.72 -16.00
C VAL A 497 25.77 30.06 -15.28
N GLU A 498 26.44 30.33 -14.14
CA GLU A 498 26.44 31.64 -13.48
C GLU A 498 27.27 32.68 -14.24
N GLU A 499 26.85 33.96 -14.28
CA GLU A 499 27.80 35.09 -14.30
C GLU A 499 27.21 36.41 -13.75
N LEU A 500 27.88 36.95 -12.72
CA LEU A 500 28.11 38.37 -12.42
C LEU A 500 26.92 39.35 -12.33
N LYS A 501 26.53 39.72 -11.09
CA LYS A 501 25.83 40.99 -10.80
C LYS A 501 26.80 42.18 -10.80
N VAL A 502 26.38 43.26 -11.45
CA VAL A 502 26.95 44.61 -11.28
C VAL A 502 26.29 45.26 -10.05
N PRO A 503 27.01 46.02 -9.19
CA PRO A 503 26.40 46.67 -8.02
C PRO A 503 25.59 47.92 -8.42
N ASP A 504 24.46 48.12 -7.73
CA ASP A 504 23.60 49.29 -7.93
C ASP A 504 24.24 50.58 -7.39
N ILE A 505 24.02 51.69 -8.10
CA ILE A 505 24.56 53.02 -7.78
C ILE A 505 23.43 53.92 -7.30
N ILE A 506 23.64 54.65 -6.20
CA ILE A 506 22.63 55.52 -5.58
C ILE A 506 22.73 56.96 -6.11
N LEU A 507 21.60 57.42 -6.63
CA LEU A 507 21.42 58.70 -7.32
C LEU A 507 20.39 59.57 -6.58
N ARG A 508 20.65 60.88 -6.46
CA ARG A 508 19.76 61.85 -5.79
C ARG A 508 19.41 63.03 -6.70
N ASP A 509 18.14 63.43 -6.69
CA ASP A 509 17.67 64.63 -7.41
C ASP A 509 18.30 65.92 -6.84
N ASP A 510 18.83 66.76 -7.73
CA ASP A 510 19.48 68.03 -7.42
C ASP A 510 18.48 69.17 -7.08
N GLY A 511 17.18 68.93 -7.25
CA GLY A 511 16.11 69.89 -7.01
C GLY A 511 15.86 70.84 -8.20
N GLN A 512 16.52 70.64 -9.34
CA GLN A 512 16.21 71.26 -10.63
C GLN A 512 15.92 70.22 -11.73
N GLY A 513 15.74 68.95 -11.36
CA GLY A 513 15.39 67.85 -12.27
C GLY A 513 16.60 67.20 -12.96
N GLY A 514 17.81 67.45 -12.45
CA GLY A 514 18.98 66.61 -12.68
C GLY A 514 19.14 65.59 -11.55
N ILE A 515 19.90 64.53 -11.80
CA ILE A 515 20.16 63.48 -10.79
C ILE A 515 21.68 63.31 -10.67
N GLU A 516 22.21 63.42 -9.44
CA GLU A 516 23.63 63.39 -9.12
C GLU A 516 23.96 62.21 -8.19
N GLU A 517 25.14 61.61 -8.39
CA GLU A 517 25.59 60.36 -7.79
C GLU A 517 26.30 60.62 -6.45
N ILE A 518 25.97 59.87 -5.39
CA ILE A 518 26.53 60.13 -4.05
C ILE A 518 27.32 58.92 -3.53
N GLU A 519 28.63 59.12 -3.36
CA GLU A 519 29.46 58.22 -2.56
C GLU A 519 29.22 58.46 -1.06
N VAL A 520 28.71 57.45 -0.34
CA VAL A 520 28.61 57.46 1.12
C VAL A 520 29.30 56.22 1.70
N GLU A 521 30.35 56.45 2.47
CA GLU A 521 30.94 55.43 3.35
C GLU A 521 30.05 55.27 4.60
N GLN A 522 29.51 54.07 4.88
CA GLN A 522 29.66 53.40 6.19
C GLN A 522 28.90 52.06 6.35
N GLU A 523 29.60 51.14 7.01
CA GLU A 523 29.19 50.22 8.10
C GLU A 523 27.88 49.39 8.03
N VAL A 524 28.03 48.12 8.47
CA VAL A 524 27.05 47.05 8.29
C VAL A 524 26.20 46.84 9.56
N GLU A 525 24.94 47.24 9.51
CA GLU A 525 23.86 46.65 10.31
C GLU A 525 22.90 45.85 9.42
N VAL A 526 22.18 44.89 10.01
CA VAL A 526 21.62 43.73 9.30
C VAL A 526 20.18 43.48 9.73
N ASP A 527 19.22 43.38 8.81
CA ASP A 527 17.90 42.68 8.89
C ASP A 527 16.97 43.18 7.75
N GLU A 528 16.02 42.44 7.15
CA GLU A 528 15.57 41.03 7.29
C GLU A 528 14.82 40.61 5.98
N MET A 529 14.47 39.32 5.83
CA MET A 529 13.60 38.69 4.79
C MET A 529 14.22 38.41 3.39
N ASP A 530 13.94 37.30 2.69
CA ASP A 530 12.94 36.23 2.92
C ASP A 530 13.48 34.78 2.70
N GLU A 531 12.78 33.80 3.29
CA GLU A 531 13.25 32.40 3.47
C GLU A 531 12.54 31.38 2.54
N GLU A 532 12.96 31.15 1.28
CA GLU A 532 12.65 29.90 0.56
C GLU A 532 13.48 29.65 -0.74
N SER A 533 14.82 29.54 -0.64
CA SER A 533 15.66 29.05 -1.76
C SER A 533 17.01 28.43 -1.34
N ALA A 534 17.11 27.86 -0.13
CA ALA A 534 18.38 27.36 0.43
C ALA A 534 18.37 25.84 0.69
N HIS A 535 18.26 25.02 -0.37
CA HIS A 535 18.63 23.60 -0.33
C HIS A 535 19.03 23.00 -1.71
N LEU A 536 19.60 23.83 -2.58
CA LEU A 536 20.50 23.39 -3.64
C LEU A 536 21.73 24.30 -3.57
N VAL A 537 22.73 23.88 -2.80
CA VAL A 537 24.10 24.34 -2.96
C VAL A 537 24.83 23.14 -3.55
N ASP A 538 25.44 23.32 -4.71
CA ASP A 538 26.31 22.30 -5.27
C ASP A 538 27.49 22.08 -4.33
N ALA A 539 27.48 20.91 -3.70
CA ALA A 539 28.65 20.39 -3.04
C ALA A 539 29.63 19.92 -4.13
N GLU A 540 30.49 20.84 -4.57
CA GLU A 540 31.82 20.50 -5.08
C GLU A 540 32.39 19.36 -4.22
N PRO A 541 32.95 18.29 -4.82
CA PRO A 541 33.19 17.05 -4.11
C PRO A 541 34.20 17.24 -2.96
N GLU A 542 33.71 17.09 -1.72
CA GLU A 542 34.49 17.15 -0.47
C GLU A 542 35.69 16.17 -0.45
N GLU A 543 35.71 15.19 -1.36
CA GLU A 543 36.84 14.30 -1.65
C GLU A 543 38.17 15.08 -1.78
N ASN A 544 38.21 16.15 -2.57
CA ASN A 544 39.44 16.93 -2.84
C ASN A 544 39.96 17.74 -1.63
N ALA A 545 39.09 18.05 -0.67
CA ALA A 545 39.45 18.81 0.53
C ALA A 545 39.91 17.86 1.65
N MET A 546 39.21 16.74 1.82
CA MET A 546 39.52 15.74 2.84
C MET A 546 40.78 14.95 2.49
N GLU A 547 40.99 14.58 1.22
CA GLU A 547 42.22 13.93 0.75
C GLU A 547 43.45 14.86 0.92
N ARG A 548 43.32 16.15 0.61
CA ARG A 548 44.35 17.16 0.92
C ARG A 548 44.64 17.29 2.42
N ALA A 549 43.61 17.32 3.26
CA ALA A 549 43.79 17.40 4.70
C ALA A 549 44.53 16.17 5.24
N GLN A 550 44.29 15.01 4.65
CA GLN A 550 44.93 13.74 4.98
C GLN A 550 46.41 13.71 4.51
N GLU A 551 46.71 14.13 3.29
CA GLU A 551 48.10 14.33 2.81
C GLU A 551 48.88 15.33 3.68
N VAL A 552 48.25 16.45 4.08
CA VAL A 552 48.88 17.45 4.95
C VAL A 552 49.12 16.90 6.35
N ALA A 553 48.16 16.16 6.93
CA ALA A 553 48.31 15.52 8.23
C ALA A 553 49.45 14.48 8.23
N ASP A 554 49.51 13.61 7.22
CA ASP A 554 50.59 12.64 7.04
C ASP A 554 51.95 13.33 6.85
N SER A 555 52.01 14.43 6.09
CA SER A 555 53.25 15.20 5.89
C SER A 555 53.80 15.86 7.17
N LEU A 556 52.92 16.12 8.14
CA LEU A 556 53.24 16.74 9.44
C LEU A 556 53.32 15.70 10.57
N GLY A 557 53.03 14.42 10.31
CA GLY A 557 52.99 13.36 11.32
C GLY A 557 51.82 13.48 12.31
N GLY A 558 50.74 14.17 11.92
CA GLY A 558 49.53 14.33 12.72
C GLY A 558 48.49 13.26 12.40
N VAL A 559 47.72 12.83 13.41
CA VAL A 559 46.58 11.92 13.22
C VAL A 559 45.31 12.76 13.13
N LEU A 560 44.55 12.63 12.03
CA LEU A 560 43.19 13.16 11.94
C LEU A 560 42.28 12.35 12.87
N MET A 561 41.72 13.02 13.88
CA MET A 561 40.54 12.50 14.56
C MET A 561 39.35 12.68 13.63
N GLU A 562 38.56 11.63 13.42
CA GLU A 562 37.25 11.78 12.79
C GLU A 562 36.42 12.74 13.64
N ASN A 563 35.75 13.70 13.00
CA ASN A 563 34.83 14.58 13.69
C ASN A 563 33.70 13.72 14.29
N GLU A 564 33.77 13.50 15.61
CA GLU A 564 32.57 13.31 16.39
C GLU A 564 31.61 14.45 16.02
N ILE A 565 30.31 14.14 15.90
CA ILE A 565 29.32 15.21 15.77
C ILE A 565 29.31 15.93 17.11
N GLU A 566 30.08 17.01 17.19
CA GLU A 566 29.92 18.02 18.22
C GLU A 566 28.50 18.59 18.04
N ASP A 567 27.56 18.02 18.79
CA ASP A 567 26.51 18.82 19.41
C ASP A 567 27.23 19.82 20.35
N GLU A 568 27.84 20.85 19.76
CA GLU A 568 28.65 21.88 20.43
C GLU A 568 27.73 22.82 21.23
N ASP A 569 27.10 22.29 22.30
CA ASP A 569 26.30 23.07 23.25
C ASP A 569 25.87 22.24 24.50
N ASP A 570 26.75 21.46 25.15
CA ASP A 570 26.39 20.76 26.42
C ASP A 570 27.47 20.78 27.54
N TYR A 571 28.53 21.58 27.41
CA TYR A 571 29.52 21.83 28.48
C TYR A 571 29.55 23.29 28.97
N ALA A 572 28.39 23.82 29.35
CA ALA A 572 28.27 25.12 30.02
C ALA A 572 27.22 25.14 31.14
N SER A 573 27.66 24.84 32.36
CA SER A 573 27.09 25.23 33.67
C SER A 573 25.61 25.72 33.73
N GLY A 574 24.72 24.85 34.23
CA GLY A 574 23.38 25.22 34.72
C GLY A 574 22.28 25.38 33.66
N PRO A 575 21.00 25.14 34.00
CA PRO A 575 19.92 25.23 33.02
C PRO A 575 19.56 26.69 32.72
N ARG A 576 20.02 27.23 31.59
CA ARG A 576 19.52 28.51 31.02
C ARG A 576 18.08 28.44 30.51
N ILE A 577 17.38 27.32 30.71
CA ILE A 577 16.03 27.04 30.21
C ILE A 577 15.07 27.06 31.41
N HIS A 578 13.91 27.70 31.26
CA HIS A 578 12.95 27.85 32.33
C HIS A 578 12.46 26.49 32.86
N PRO A 579 12.26 26.31 34.19
CA PRO A 579 11.87 25.01 34.76
C PRO A 579 10.60 24.41 34.13
N LEU A 580 9.58 25.25 33.85
CA LEU A 580 8.34 24.81 33.20
C LEU A 580 8.57 24.39 31.74
N THR A 581 9.44 25.08 31.00
CA THR A 581 9.87 24.66 29.65
C THR A 581 10.60 23.32 29.71
N ALA A 582 11.49 23.12 30.69
CA ALA A 582 12.22 21.87 30.88
C ALA A 582 11.28 20.70 31.22
N ALA A 583 10.29 20.92 32.09
CA ALA A 583 9.24 19.94 32.41
C ALA A 583 8.34 19.63 31.20
N GLY A 584 8.09 20.61 30.34
CA GLY A 584 7.29 20.48 29.12
C GLY A 584 7.97 19.75 27.96
N LYS A 585 9.29 19.47 28.02
CA LYS A 585 10.02 18.83 26.91
C LYS A 585 9.50 17.43 26.58
N PHE A 586 9.17 17.20 25.32
CA PHE A 586 8.78 15.90 24.79
C PHE A 586 9.97 14.94 24.72
N SER A 587 11.09 15.38 24.13
CA SER A 587 12.20 14.50 23.76
C SER A 587 12.74 13.66 24.93
N THR A 588 13.33 12.51 24.59
CA THR A 588 14.22 11.78 25.50
C THR A 588 15.41 12.66 25.91
N ASN A 589 16.13 12.24 26.96
CA ASN A 589 17.42 12.82 27.33
C ASN A 589 18.47 11.68 27.39
N PRO A 590 19.45 11.60 26.46
CA PRO A 590 19.68 12.50 25.33
C PRO A 590 18.55 12.46 24.27
N SER A 591 18.48 13.49 23.41
CA SER A 591 17.39 13.62 22.43
C SER A 591 17.45 12.60 21.28
N THR A 592 18.65 12.08 20.98
CA THR A 592 18.88 10.95 20.08
C THR A 592 18.91 9.65 20.89
N VAL A 593 18.13 8.66 20.50
CA VAL A 593 18.12 7.33 21.14
C VAL A 593 19.28 6.48 20.61
N PHE A 594 20.17 6.11 21.52
CA PHE A 594 21.17 5.07 21.29
C PHE A 594 20.59 3.73 21.74
N LEU A 595 20.49 2.76 20.83
CA LEU A 595 19.98 1.45 21.18
C LEU A 595 20.96 0.76 22.15
N PRO A 596 20.48 0.18 23.27
CA PRO A 596 21.35 -0.52 24.20
C PRO A 596 22.05 -1.69 23.51
N LYS A 597 23.38 -1.76 23.70
CA LYS A 597 24.18 -2.81 23.08
C LYS A 597 23.81 -4.19 23.63
N ASP A 598 23.66 -4.30 24.95
CA ASP A 598 23.54 -5.60 25.61
C ASP A 598 22.13 -6.20 25.53
N THR A 599 21.07 -5.38 25.58
CA THR A 599 19.67 -5.86 25.55
C THR A 599 19.04 -5.86 24.14
N VAL A 600 19.55 -5.06 23.20
CA VAL A 600 18.95 -4.91 21.85
C VAL A 600 19.93 -5.25 20.74
N THR A 601 21.03 -4.50 20.57
CA THR A 601 21.80 -4.63 19.31
C THR A 601 22.66 -5.89 19.23
N ASN A 602 23.33 -6.29 20.32
CA ASN A 602 24.21 -7.46 20.32
C ASN A 602 23.42 -8.78 20.24
N PRO A 603 22.28 -8.97 20.96
CA PRO A 603 21.45 -10.16 20.78
C PRO A 603 20.90 -10.28 19.35
N ILE A 604 20.38 -9.19 18.77
CA ILE A 604 19.92 -9.19 17.38
C ILE A 604 21.09 -9.48 16.42
N ALA A 605 22.24 -8.82 16.59
CA ALA A 605 23.42 -9.07 15.75
C ALA A 605 23.90 -10.54 15.83
N THR A 606 23.79 -11.18 17.01
CA THR A 606 24.12 -12.59 17.22
C THR A 606 23.15 -13.48 16.45
N ILE A 607 21.83 -13.29 16.60
CA ILE A 607 20.78 -14.02 15.87
C ILE A 607 20.93 -13.86 14.34
N LEU A 608 21.33 -12.67 13.88
CA LEU A 608 21.55 -12.41 12.46
C LEU A 608 22.90 -12.97 11.95
N SER A 609 23.88 -13.23 12.82
CA SER A 609 25.23 -13.65 12.40
C SER A 609 25.28 -15.06 11.79
N ASP A 610 24.29 -15.90 12.10
CA ASP A 610 24.12 -17.24 11.52
C ASP A 610 23.70 -17.19 10.03
N TYR A 611 23.25 -16.03 9.54
CA TYR A 611 22.69 -15.84 8.21
C TYR A 611 23.52 -14.88 7.34
N PRO A 612 23.64 -15.11 6.01
CA PRO A 612 24.40 -14.20 5.16
C PRO A 612 23.73 -12.82 5.03
N ASN A 613 24.49 -11.76 5.34
CA ASN A 613 24.07 -10.35 5.22
C ASN A 613 23.38 -10.02 3.88
N LYS A 614 23.84 -10.63 2.77
CA LYS A 614 23.25 -10.44 1.44
C LYS A 614 21.78 -10.89 1.39
N HIS A 615 21.46 -12.06 1.93
CA HIS A 615 20.09 -12.60 1.91
C HIS A 615 19.16 -11.85 2.85
N ILE A 616 19.66 -11.38 4.00
CA ILE A 616 18.88 -10.49 4.89
C ILE A 616 18.54 -9.19 4.14
N THR A 617 19.52 -8.63 3.39
CA THR A 617 19.32 -7.40 2.60
C THR A 617 18.35 -7.61 1.44
N GLU A 618 18.53 -8.70 0.66
CA GLU A 618 17.63 -9.09 -0.44
C GLU A 618 16.19 -9.33 0.07
N ALA A 619 16.03 -10.02 1.21
CA ALA A 619 14.73 -10.24 1.83
C ALA A 619 14.10 -8.93 2.32
N ALA A 620 14.86 -8.07 2.99
CA ALA A 620 14.39 -6.77 3.46
C ALA A 620 13.91 -5.87 2.32
N HIS A 621 14.68 -5.77 1.23
CA HIS A 621 14.26 -5.00 0.04
C HIS A 621 13.05 -5.64 -0.64
N ARG A 622 12.99 -6.97 -0.77
CA ARG A 622 11.83 -7.69 -1.32
C ARG A 622 10.54 -7.45 -0.53
N ILE A 623 10.63 -7.44 0.81
CA ILE A 623 9.48 -7.32 1.72
C ILE A 623 9.02 -5.86 1.85
N PHE A 624 9.94 -4.91 2.04
CA PHE A 624 9.60 -3.52 2.40
C PHE A 624 9.57 -2.54 1.22
N GLY A 625 9.52 -3.01 -0.02
CA GLY A 625 9.30 -2.17 -1.21
C GLY A 625 10.57 -1.59 -1.85
N GLY A 626 11.69 -2.31 -1.77
CA GLY A 626 12.95 -1.99 -2.46
C GLY A 626 13.99 -1.31 -1.57
N PRO A 627 15.01 -0.67 -2.18
CA PRO A 627 16.03 0.10 -1.48
C PRO A 627 15.42 1.18 -0.58
N ARG A 628 16.07 1.46 0.56
CA ARG A 628 15.57 2.35 1.63
C ARG A 628 14.25 1.91 2.31
N MET A 629 13.66 0.78 1.91
CA MET A 629 12.57 0.08 2.63
C MET A 629 11.36 0.97 2.98
N PRO A 630 10.70 1.62 2.01
CA PRO A 630 9.62 2.59 2.26
C PRO A 630 8.43 2.06 3.09
N HIS A 631 8.20 0.75 3.09
CA HIS A 631 7.09 0.11 3.81
C HIS A 631 7.48 -0.45 5.20
N SER A 632 8.68 -0.16 5.71
CA SER A 632 9.06 -0.47 7.09
C SER A 632 8.65 0.66 8.07
N THR A 633 9.29 0.76 9.23
CA THR A 633 9.21 1.94 10.12
C THR A 633 9.80 3.22 9.49
N VAL A 634 10.69 3.09 8.51
CA VAL A 634 11.40 4.20 7.85
C VAL A 634 10.39 5.15 7.19
N THR A 635 10.44 6.45 7.52
CA THR A 635 9.58 7.44 6.87
C THR A 635 10.27 8.09 5.69
N THR A 636 9.73 7.89 4.48
CA THR A 636 10.28 8.50 3.25
C THR A 636 9.86 9.96 3.11
N PRO A 637 10.59 10.80 2.35
CA PRO A 637 10.20 12.19 2.17
C PRO A 637 8.88 12.32 1.37
N PRO A 638 8.08 13.39 1.56
CA PRO A 638 6.77 13.53 0.92
C PRO A 638 6.80 13.56 -0.62
N ASN A 639 7.90 14.05 -1.20
CA ASN A 639 8.09 14.18 -2.65
C ASN A 639 8.03 12.83 -3.40
N MET A 640 8.28 11.70 -2.72
CA MET A 640 8.36 10.38 -3.34
C MET A 640 6.99 9.82 -3.77
N LYS A 641 5.87 10.47 -3.41
CA LYS A 641 4.47 10.14 -3.78
C LYS A 641 4.08 8.65 -3.65
N LEU A 642 4.72 7.93 -2.73
CA LEU A 642 4.50 6.50 -2.52
C LEU A 642 3.15 6.21 -1.83
N PRO A 643 2.51 5.05 -2.12
CA PRO A 643 1.30 4.64 -1.44
C PRO A 643 1.54 4.37 0.05
N GLN A 644 0.64 4.87 0.90
CA GLN A 644 0.67 4.67 2.35
C GLN A 644 0.05 3.30 2.72
N ILE A 645 0.86 2.25 2.58
CA ILE A 645 0.51 0.86 2.88
C ILE A 645 0.90 0.55 4.35
N PRO A 646 0.16 -0.31 5.08
CA PRO A 646 0.61 -0.87 6.36
C PRO A 646 1.96 -1.59 6.24
N ILE A 647 2.61 -1.83 7.38
CA ILE A 647 3.86 -2.61 7.45
C ILE A 647 3.54 -4.05 6.98
N PRO A 648 4.24 -4.61 5.96
CA PRO A 648 3.89 -5.90 5.36
C PRO A 648 3.98 -7.13 6.28
N LEU A 649 4.91 -7.10 7.25
CA LEU A 649 5.04 -8.14 8.28
C LEU A 649 4.29 -7.70 9.54
N SER A 650 3.21 -8.42 9.86
CA SER A 650 2.43 -8.20 11.08
C SER A 650 2.70 -9.29 12.11
N VAL A 651 2.79 -8.86 13.37
CA VAL A 651 2.96 -9.73 14.53
C VAL A 651 1.84 -10.76 14.68
N ASN A 652 0.64 -10.52 14.12
CA ASN A 652 -0.47 -11.46 14.14
C ASN A 652 -0.35 -12.63 13.14
N GLN A 653 0.64 -12.60 12.23
CA GLN A 653 0.79 -13.64 11.21
C GLN A 653 1.25 -14.96 11.85
N HIS A 654 0.44 -16.02 11.70
CA HIS A 654 0.75 -17.35 12.24
C HIS A 654 1.96 -18.03 11.58
N HIS A 655 2.30 -17.63 10.35
CA HIS A 655 3.45 -18.16 9.63
C HIS A 655 4.33 -17.00 9.15
N MET A 656 5.62 -17.10 9.45
CA MET A 656 6.70 -16.29 8.91
C MET A 656 7.85 -17.26 8.64
N THR A 657 8.56 -17.07 7.53
CA THR A 657 9.83 -17.78 7.33
C THR A 657 10.90 -17.28 8.31
N GLU A 658 11.96 -18.07 8.52
CA GLU A 658 13.10 -17.65 9.34
C GLU A 658 13.71 -16.33 8.85
N MET A 659 13.78 -16.14 7.53
CA MET A 659 14.33 -14.93 6.93
C MET A 659 13.40 -13.73 7.13
N GLU A 660 12.07 -13.91 7.10
CA GLU A 660 11.11 -12.86 7.45
C GLU A 660 11.19 -12.49 8.93
N ALA A 661 11.33 -13.46 9.83
CA ALA A 661 11.53 -13.20 11.25
C ALA A 661 12.87 -12.48 11.55
N ASN A 662 13.96 -12.89 10.88
CA ASN A 662 15.25 -12.17 10.91
C ASN A 662 15.10 -10.74 10.38
N THR A 663 14.37 -10.56 9.27
CA THR A 663 14.14 -9.25 8.64
C THR A 663 13.28 -8.34 9.53
N TYR A 664 12.29 -8.90 10.23
CA TYR A 664 11.49 -8.21 11.23
C TYR A 664 12.38 -7.63 12.35
N LEU A 665 13.29 -8.44 12.90
CA LEU A 665 14.27 -8.01 13.90
C LEU A 665 15.27 -6.98 13.37
N ALA A 666 15.80 -7.21 12.16
CA ALA A 666 16.83 -6.35 11.59
C ALA A 666 16.31 -4.95 11.23
N VAL A 667 15.04 -4.84 10.82
CA VAL A 667 14.47 -3.61 10.24
C VAL A 667 13.45 -2.94 11.15
N LEU A 668 12.53 -3.68 11.80
CA LEU A 668 11.40 -3.09 12.51
C LEU A 668 11.67 -2.88 14.00
N TYR A 669 12.39 -3.79 14.66
CA TYR A 669 12.71 -3.66 16.09
C TYR A 669 13.36 -2.31 16.45
N PRO A 670 14.37 -1.79 15.72
CA PRO A 670 14.99 -0.51 16.06
C PRO A 670 14.02 0.68 16.05
N GLY A 671 13.19 0.80 15.02
CA GLY A 671 12.22 1.90 14.92
C GLY A 671 11.05 1.76 15.90
N ILE A 672 10.56 0.54 16.12
CA ILE A 672 9.51 0.27 17.12
C ILE A 672 10.03 0.55 18.53
N TYR A 673 11.24 0.09 18.88
CA TYR A 673 11.88 0.38 20.16
C TYR A 673 12.02 1.89 20.39
N ALA A 674 12.57 2.64 19.43
CA ALA A 674 12.79 4.07 19.57
C ALA A 674 11.47 4.85 19.76
N SER A 675 10.46 4.57 18.93
CA SER A 675 9.14 5.20 19.04
C SER A 675 8.42 4.83 20.35
N ALA A 676 8.43 3.56 20.76
CA ALA A 676 7.83 3.12 22.01
C ALA A 676 8.53 3.71 23.25
N LEU A 677 9.87 3.76 23.26
CA LEU A 677 10.66 4.39 24.33
C LEU A 677 10.31 5.88 24.47
N SER A 678 10.22 6.60 23.36
CA SER A 678 9.84 8.03 23.33
C SER A 678 8.46 8.27 23.98
N VAL A 679 7.45 7.47 23.58
CA VAL A 679 6.10 7.56 24.15
C VAL A 679 6.06 7.16 25.63
N LEU A 680 6.76 6.09 26.01
CA LEU A 680 6.81 5.64 27.41
C LEU A 680 7.51 6.65 28.32
N VAL A 681 8.58 7.31 27.85
CA VAL A 681 9.23 8.42 28.57
C VAL A 681 8.25 9.58 28.75
N GLU A 682 7.47 9.95 27.73
CA GLU A 682 6.42 10.97 27.87
C GLU A 682 5.32 10.56 28.87
N VAL A 683 4.85 9.31 28.84
CA VAL A 683 3.88 8.78 29.80
C VAL A 683 4.43 8.82 31.23
N ARG A 684 5.69 8.41 31.44
CA ARG A 684 6.38 8.47 32.74
C ARG A 684 6.58 9.91 33.23
N LYS A 685 6.85 10.88 32.34
CA LYS A 685 6.89 12.31 32.70
C LYS A 685 5.53 12.82 33.17
N ARG A 686 4.44 12.47 32.47
CA ARG A 686 3.09 12.98 32.73
C ARG A 686 2.37 12.30 33.92
N LEU A 687 2.59 11.00 34.15
CA LEU A 687 2.06 10.28 35.32
C LEU A 687 2.98 10.38 36.56
N GLY A 688 4.22 10.82 36.37
CA GLY A 688 5.24 10.96 37.41
C GLY A 688 5.87 9.65 37.87
N SER A 689 7.01 9.74 38.57
CA SER A 689 7.75 8.59 39.08
C SER A 689 6.95 7.72 40.06
N LYS A 690 5.99 8.31 40.81
CA LYS A 690 5.17 7.56 41.76
C LYS A 690 4.38 6.44 41.07
N TRP A 691 3.73 6.72 39.93
CA TRP A 691 2.97 5.72 39.18
C TRP A 691 3.80 4.48 38.83
N LEU A 692 5.03 4.68 38.33
CA LEU A 692 5.90 3.57 37.95
C LEU A 692 6.45 2.82 39.16
N ARG A 693 6.77 3.52 40.26
CA ARG A 693 7.19 2.89 41.52
C ARG A 693 6.07 2.06 42.14
N ASP A 694 4.86 2.60 42.21
CA ASP A 694 3.67 1.90 42.73
C ASP A 694 3.37 0.62 41.93
N LEU A 695 3.65 0.61 40.61
CA LEU A 695 3.60 -0.59 39.76
C LEU A 695 4.72 -1.59 40.04
N ILE A 696 5.96 -1.13 40.23
CA ILE A 696 7.13 -1.99 40.50
C ILE A 696 7.02 -2.66 41.88
N THR A 697 6.50 -1.96 42.89
CA THR A 697 6.37 -2.47 44.26
C THR A 697 5.24 -3.49 44.48
N GLN A 698 4.43 -3.79 43.46
CA GLN A 698 3.38 -4.81 43.57
C GLN A 698 3.99 -6.20 43.77
N GLU A 699 3.35 -7.05 44.59
CA GLU A 699 3.84 -8.40 44.92
C GLU A 699 4.14 -9.28 43.69
N THR A 700 3.40 -9.10 42.59
CA THR A 700 3.62 -9.82 41.33
C THR A 700 4.41 -9.04 40.27
N GLY A 701 4.81 -7.81 40.59
CA GLY A 701 5.22 -6.78 39.63
C GLY A 701 4.13 -6.42 38.61
N PRO A 702 4.42 -5.48 37.70
CA PRO A 702 3.46 -5.03 36.68
C PRO A 702 3.14 -6.14 35.67
N ARG A 703 1.89 -6.22 35.21
CA ARG A 703 1.50 -7.08 34.06
C ARG A 703 1.45 -6.24 32.80
N VAL A 704 2.33 -6.54 31.86
CA VAL A 704 2.48 -5.74 30.64
C VAL A 704 2.30 -6.60 29.40
N LEU A 705 1.58 -6.05 28.41
CA LEU A 705 1.32 -6.67 27.12
C LEU A 705 1.91 -5.82 25.99
N ASP A 706 2.85 -6.38 25.23
CA ASP A 706 3.18 -5.89 23.88
C ASP A 706 2.26 -6.58 22.87
N ALA A 707 1.33 -5.81 22.30
CA ALA A 707 0.28 -6.27 21.40
C ALA A 707 0.58 -6.02 19.91
N GLY A 708 1.79 -5.57 19.55
CA GLY A 708 2.11 -5.27 18.14
C GLY A 708 3.59 -5.04 17.79
N GLY A 709 4.47 -4.96 18.78
CA GLY A 709 5.92 -4.79 18.58
C GLY A 709 6.69 -6.11 18.47
N GLY A 710 6.02 -7.24 18.77
CA GLY A 710 6.62 -8.57 18.73
C GLY A 710 7.71 -8.80 19.78
N GLY A 711 7.81 -7.93 20.79
CA GLY A 711 8.85 -7.90 21.82
C GLY A 711 9.62 -6.58 21.89
N ALA A 712 9.67 -5.80 20.81
CA ALA A 712 10.39 -4.53 20.78
C ALA A 712 9.82 -3.49 21.77
N GLY A 713 8.49 -3.47 21.97
CA GLY A 713 7.85 -2.62 22.97
C GLY A 713 8.18 -3.06 24.40
N MET A 714 8.31 -4.37 24.64
CA MET A 714 8.73 -4.89 25.93
C MET A 714 10.18 -4.56 26.28
N LEU A 715 11.09 -4.52 25.30
CA LEU A 715 12.48 -4.11 25.55
C LEU A 715 12.52 -2.64 26.03
N ALA A 716 11.82 -1.74 25.34
CA ALA A 716 11.71 -0.32 25.74
C ALA A 716 11.08 -0.15 27.14
N TRP A 717 10.06 -0.96 27.48
CA TRP A 717 9.48 -0.97 28.82
C TRP A 717 10.47 -1.42 29.90
N ARG A 718 11.22 -2.50 29.65
CA ARG A 718 12.19 -3.07 30.61
C ARG A 718 13.33 -2.09 30.89
N ASP A 719 13.78 -1.32 29.91
CA ASP A 719 14.83 -0.31 30.11
C ASP A 719 14.33 0.88 30.96
N ILE A 720 13.05 1.27 30.82
CA ILE A 720 12.45 2.30 31.69
C ILE A 720 12.24 1.80 33.13
N VAL A 721 11.78 0.55 33.30
CA VAL A 721 11.69 -0.08 34.63
C VAL A 721 13.06 -0.21 35.28
N ARG A 722 14.09 -0.60 34.52
CA ARG A 722 15.48 -0.66 34.97
C ARG A 722 15.94 0.72 35.47
N ALA A 723 15.79 1.77 34.65
CA ALA A 723 16.23 3.12 35.00
C ALA A 723 15.50 3.69 36.24
N GLU A 724 14.19 3.45 36.39
CA GLU A 724 13.46 3.89 37.59
C GLU A 724 13.84 3.05 38.83
N TYR A 725 14.12 1.76 38.67
CA TYR A 725 14.56 0.89 39.77
C TYR A 725 15.97 1.23 40.26
N GLU A 726 16.92 1.46 39.34
CA GLU A 726 18.28 1.91 39.65
C GLU A 726 18.25 3.29 40.35
N ALA A 727 17.33 4.18 39.97
CA ALA A 727 17.10 5.45 40.65
C ALA A 727 16.39 5.30 42.03
N MET A 728 15.64 4.21 42.25
CA MET A 728 14.97 3.91 43.51
C MET A 728 15.89 3.19 44.51
N VAL A 729 16.83 2.37 44.02
CA VAL A 729 17.78 1.60 44.83
C VAL A 729 19.21 1.77 44.25
N PRO A 730 19.91 2.87 44.56
CA PRO A 730 21.22 3.17 43.97
C PRO A 730 22.32 2.15 44.32
N ASP A 731 22.21 1.51 45.48
CA ASP A 731 23.16 0.48 45.95
C ASP A 731 22.87 -0.93 45.37
N HIS A 732 21.95 -1.05 44.42
CA HIS A 732 21.58 -2.33 43.80
C HIS A 732 22.77 -2.91 42.99
N PRO A 733 23.23 -4.15 43.26
CA PRO A 733 24.30 -4.77 42.48
C PRO A 733 23.89 -4.94 41.02
N ARG A 734 24.77 -4.59 40.07
CA ARG A 734 24.48 -4.66 38.62
C ARG A 734 24.02 -6.05 38.14
N ASP A 735 24.50 -7.11 38.79
CA ASP A 735 24.18 -8.50 38.45
C ASP A 735 22.95 -9.05 39.21
N ALA A 736 22.35 -8.29 40.13
CA ALA A 736 21.19 -8.72 40.90
C ALA A 736 19.87 -8.53 40.12
N PRO A 737 18.91 -9.47 40.22
CA PRO A 737 17.69 -9.43 39.42
C PRO A 737 16.77 -8.26 39.82
N ILE A 738 16.27 -7.55 38.80
CA ILE A 738 15.29 -6.45 38.95
C ILE A 738 13.87 -7.02 38.83
N PRO A 739 12.89 -6.60 39.67
CA PRO A 739 11.49 -7.05 39.58
C PRO A 739 10.77 -6.49 38.34
N MET A 740 10.96 -7.14 37.19
CA MET A 740 10.38 -6.76 35.89
C MET A 740 8.89 -7.11 35.73
N GLY A 741 8.28 -7.81 36.69
CA GLY A 741 6.89 -8.26 36.62
C GLY A 741 6.62 -9.35 35.59
N LYS A 742 5.37 -9.44 35.13
CA LYS A 742 4.90 -10.45 34.18
C LYS A 742 4.77 -9.86 32.78
N SER A 743 5.75 -10.16 31.94
CA SER A 743 5.77 -9.74 30.53
C SER A 743 4.94 -10.69 29.67
N THR A 744 4.12 -10.14 28.78
CA THR A 744 3.37 -10.89 27.76
C THR A 744 3.59 -10.25 26.39
N VAL A 745 3.89 -11.05 25.38
CA VAL A 745 4.17 -10.60 24.01
C VAL A 745 3.26 -11.33 23.04
N LEU A 746 2.54 -10.58 22.22
CA LEU A 746 1.89 -11.11 21.04
C LEU A 746 2.95 -11.46 19.99
N ALA A 747 2.92 -12.67 19.45
CA ALA A 747 3.71 -13.11 18.31
C ALA A 747 3.07 -14.37 17.72
N GLY A 748 2.42 -14.24 16.56
CA GLY A 748 1.68 -15.32 15.91
C GLY A 748 2.56 -16.45 15.38
N SER A 749 3.75 -16.13 14.88
CA SER A 749 4.69 -17.09 14.30
C SER A 749 5.71 -17.59 15.33
N ASN A 750 5.86 -18.91 15.38
CA ASN A 750 6.89 -19.58 16.18
C ASN A 750 8.31 -19.09 15.82
N SER A 751 8.60 -18.84 14.54
CA SER A 751 9.92 -18.37 14.09
C SER A 751 10.29 -16.99 14.63
N LEU A 752 9.31 -16.13 14.90
CA LEU A 752 9.49 -14.85 15.60
C LEU A 752 9.56 -15.07 17.12
N GLN A 753 8.67 -15.90 17.70
CA GLN A 753 8.68 -16.23 19.13
C GLN A 753 10.04 -16.76 19.59
N THR A 754 10.63 -17.75 18.91
CA THR A 754 11.92 -18.36 19.28
C THR A 754 13.07 -17.34 19.33
N ARG A 755 13.04 -16.35 18.45
CA ARG A 755 14.05 -15.28 18.39
C ARG A 755 13.80 -14.21 19.46
N ALA A 756 12.53 -13.83 19.66
CA ALA A 756 12.13 -12.91 20.72
C ALA A 756 12.43 -13.49 22.13
N SER A 757 12.17 -14.79 22.34
CA SER A 757 12.44 -15.48 23.61
C SER A 757 13.93 -15.55 23.96
N ALA A 758 14.83 -15.52 22.96
CA ALA A 758 16.27 -15.45 23.19
C ALA A 758 16.73 -14.11 23.79
N MET A 759 15.88 -13.07 23.73
CA MET A 759 16.14 -11.73 24.27
C MET A 759 15.24 -11.38 25.47
N LEU A 760 14.14 -12.10 25.66
CA LEU A 760 13.06 -11.76 26.59
C LEU A 760 12.84 -12.85 27.64
N GLU A 761 13.60 -12.76 28.73
CA GLU A 761 13.41 -13.62 29.92
C GLU A 761 12.01 -13.42 30.55
N ASN A 762 11.48 -14.46 31.21
CA ASN A 762 10.22 -14.43 31.97
C ASN A 762 9.01 -13.86 31.20
N THR A 763 8.95 -14.12 29.89
CA THR A 763 7.94 -13.56 28.99
C THR A 763 7.02 -14.65 28.45
N THR A 764 5.71 -14.43 28.54
CA THR A 764 4.69 -15.32 27.96
C THR A 764 4.38 -14.90 26.53
N PHE A 765 4.52 -15.80 25.56
CA PHE A 765 4.12 -15.53 24.18
C PHE A 765 2.65 -15.92 23.95
N LEU A 766 1.89 -15.05 23.27
CA LEU A 766 0.52 -15.31 22.82
C LEU A 766 0.50 -15.38 21.29
N PRO A 767 -0.08 -16.44 20.68
CA PRO A 767 -0.19 -16.54 19.22
C PRO A 767 -1.31 -15.68 18.63
N ARG A 768 -2.26 -15.24 19.46
CA ARG A 768 -3.34 -14.30 19.12
C ARG A 768 -3.87 -13.62 20.38
N LEU A 769 -4.42 -12.42 20.25
CA LEU A 769 -5.11 -11.74 21.34
C LEU A 769 -6.40 -12.51 21.71
N PRO A 770 -6.72 -12.66 23.01
CA PRO A 770 -8.06 -13.06 23.45
C PRO A 770 -9.08 -12.03 22.99
N ASP A 771 -10.25 -12.45 22.51
CA ASP A 771 -11.35 -11.55 22.13
C ASP A 771 -12.36 -11.46 23.28
N TYR A 772 -12.17 -10.51 24.19
CA TYR A 772 -13.05 -10.31 25.35
C TYR A 772 -14.34 -9.55 25.02
N VAL A 773 -14.49 -9.02 23.81
CA VAL A 773 -15.73 -8.34 23.38
C VAL A 773 -16.84 -9.36 23.17
N HIS A 774 -16.53 -10.53 22.59
CA HIS A 774 -17.50 -11.61 22.34
C HIS A 774 -17.51 -12.72 23.41
N ILE A 775 -16.68 -12.61 24.45
CA ILE A 775 -16.69 -13.54 25.61
C ILE A 775 -17.74 -13.10 26.62
N ARG A 776 -18.75 -13.97 26.80
CA ARG A 776 -19.90 -13.81 27.71
C ARG A 776 -19.45 -13.38 29.11
N GLY A 777 -20.19 -12.45 29.73
CA GLY A 777 -19.85 -11.85 31.02
C GLY A 777 -20.18 -12.69 32.26
N GLY A 778 -20.99 -13.75 32.13
CA GLY A 778 -21.45 -14.58 33.26
C GLY A 778 -21.49 -16.07 32.94
N SER A 779 -21.76 -16.88 33.97
CA SER A 779 -21.99 -18.32 33.83
C SER A 779 -23.27 -18.62 33.06
N THR A 780 -23.36 -19.85 32.54
CA THR A 780 -24.53 -20.32 31.78
C THR A 780 -25.06 -21.62 32.37
N LEU A 781 -26.29 -22.01 32.02
CA LEU A 781 -26.90 -23.28 32.47
C LEU A 781 -26.07 -24.54 32.16
N ASN A 782 -25.12 -24.46 31.22
CA ASN A 782 -24.25 -25.56 30.82
C ASN A 782 -22.79 -25.42 31.29
N ASP A 783 -22.40 -24.26 31.84
CA ASP A 783 -21.05 -24.02 32.36
C ASP A 783 -21.09 -22.96 33.48
N GLU A 784 -20.85 -23.40 34.71
CA GLU A 784 -20.82 -22.54 35.90
C GLU A 784 -19.53 -21.71 36.02
N ARG A 785 -18.47 -22.03 35.26
CA ARG A 785 -17.19 -21.32 35.34
C ARG A 785 -17.22 -20.05 34.52
N ALA A 786 -17.32 -18.91 35.20
CA ALA A 786 -17.03 -17.62 34.58
C ALA A 786 -15.56 -17.61 34.06
N PRO A 787 -15.32 -17.31 32.76
CA PRO A 787 -13.97 -17.31 32.21
C PRO A 787 -13.12 -16.21 32.85
N SER A 788 -11.98 -16.56 33.44
CA SER A 788 -11.10 -15.59 34.10
C SER A 788 -10.46 -14.65 33.07
N ARG A 789 -10.92 -13.40 33.07
CA ARG A 789 -10.39 -12.33 32.20
C ARG A 789 -9.00 -11.92 32.72
N LYS A 790 -7.96 -12.16 31.92
CA LYS A 790 -6.60 -11.66 32.20
C LYS A 790 -6.58 -10.17 31.90
N MET A 791 -6.20 -9.37 32.91
CA MET A 791 -6.09 -7.92 32.82
C MET A 791 -4.61 -7.52 32.84
N PHE A 792 -4.28 -6.47 32.08
CA PHE A 792 -2.94 -5.90 31.99
C PHE A 792 -2.93 -4.46 32.54
N ASP A 793 -1.87 -4.12 33.25
CA ASP A 793 -1.67 -2.82 33.87
C ASP A 793 -1.10 -1.82 32.86
N VAL A 794 -0.31 -2.30 31.88
CA VAL A 794 0.14 -1.53 30.71
C VAL A 794 -0.03 -2.35 29.43
N ILE A 795 -0.56 -1.74 28.36
CA ILE A 795 -0.65 -2.34 27.02
C ILE A 795 0.03 -1.41 26.01
N ILE A 796 0.96 -1.95 25.22
CA ILE A 796 1.70 -1.23 24.17
C ILE A 796 1.33 -1.88 22.82
N ALA A 797 0.68 -1.13 21.94
CA ALA A 797 0.15 -1.62 20.66
C ALA A 797 0.68 -0.81 19.47
N PRO A 798 1.94 -1.02 19.04
CA PRO A 798 2.50 -0.35 17.88
C PRO A 798 2.07 -1.05 16.57
N HIS A 799 1.74 -0.26 15.56
CA HIS A 799 1.46 -0.66 14.17
C HIS A 799 0.35 -1.72 13.98
N THR A 800 -0.64 -1.78 14.89
CA THR A 800 -1.72 -2.77 14.85
C THR A 800 -2.98 -2.33 14.08
N LEU A 801 -3.14 -1.03 13.80
CA LEU A 801 -4.43 -0.48 13.35
C LEU A 801 -4.52 -0.33 11.83
N LEU A 802 -3.40 0.01 11.17
CA LEU A 802 -3.37 0.28 9.73
C LEU A 802 -3.46 -0.99 8.87
N GLU A 803 -3.08 -2.15 9.42
CA GLU A 803 -3.29 -3.48 8.81
C GLU A 803 -4.79 -3.76 8.59
N ILE A 804 -5.63 -3.36 9.54
CA ILE A 804 -7.06 -3.61 9.54
C ILE A 804 -7.73 -2.64 8.54
N LYS A 805 -8.26 -3.17 7.44
CA LYS A 805 -8.83 -2.35 6.35
C LYS A 805 -10.16 -1.71 6.70
N GLU A 806 -11.02 -2.40 7.45
CA GLU A 806 -12.37 -1.93 7.76
C GLU A 806 -12.44 -1.20 9.12
N ASP A 807 -13.00 0.01 9.11
CA ASP A 807 -13.06 0.89 10.27
C ASP A 807 -13.81 0.28 11.47
N TYR A 808 -14.85 -0.52 11.22
CA TYR A 808 -15.60 -1.20 12.28
C TYR A 808 -14.74 -2.27 12.99
N ARG A 809 -13.86 -2.97 12.24
CA ARG A 809 -12.89 -3.92 12.82
C ARG A 809 -11.80 -3.19 13.60
N ARG A 810 -11.33 -2.02 13.16
CA ARG A 810 -10.43 -1.17 13.97
C ARG A 810 -11.10 -0.78 15.28
N LYS A 811 -12.34 -0.28 15.24
CA LYS A 811 -13.10 0.07 16.45
C LYS A 811 -13.25 -1.15 17.39
N GLN A 812 -13.59 -2.34 16.86
CA GLN A 812 -13.65 -3.58 17.64
C GLN A 812 -12.29 -3.97 18.26
N HIS A 813 -11.18 -3.85 17.51
CA HIS A 813 -9.84 -4.16 18.02
C HIS A 813 -9.44 -3.24 19.18
N VAL A 814 -9.69 -1.93 19.06
CA VAL A 814 -9.45 -0.97 20.15
C VAL A 814 -10.35 -1.25 21.36
N GLN A 815 -11.62 -1.62 21.15
CA GLN A 815 -12.52 -2.06 22.23
C GLN A 815 -12.01 -3.32 22.94
N ASN A 816 -11.43 -4.27 22.20
CA ASN A 816 -10.82 -5.46 22.79
C ASN A 816 -9.57 -5.12 23.62
N LEU A 817 -8.70 -4.23 23.13
CA LEU A 817 -7.57 -3.70 23.90
C LEU A 817 -8.02 -2.96 25.17
N TRP A 818 -9.11 -2.19 25.12
CA TRP A 818 -9.72 -1.56 26.30
C TRP A 818 -10.26 -2.60 27.30
N ALA A 819 -10.90 -3.67 26.82
CA ALA A 819 -11.41 -4.75 27.66
C ALA A 819 -10.30 -5.59 28.34
N LEU A 820 -9.13 -5.69 27.70
CA LEU A 820 -7.91 -6.31 28.25
C LEU A 820 -7.23 -5.44 29.33
N LEU A 821 -7.54 -4.14 29.38
CA LEU A 821 -6.88 -3.18 30.26
C LEU A 821 -7.49 -3.19 31.67
N ASN A 822 -6.63 -3.15 32.69
CA ASN A 822 -7.03 -3.08 34.10
C ASN A 822 -7.94 -1.86 34.34
N PRO A 823 -9.17 -2.04 34.83
CA PRO A 823 -10.12 -0.95 35.08
C PRO A 823 -9.72 -0.03 36.22
N ASN A 824 -8.68 -0.36 37.01
CA ASN A 824 -8.20 0.41 38.15
C ASN A 824 -6.85 1.09 37.86
N GLY A 825 -6.80 1.99 36.88
CA GLY A 825 -5.62 2.80 36.57
C GLY A 825 -4.71 2.28 35.45
N GLY A 826 -5.13 1.27 34.69
CA GLY A 826 -4.33 0.71 33.58
C GLY A 826 -4.09 1.70 32.44
N VAL A 827 -2.96 1.57 31.76
CA VAL A 827 -2.51 2.46 30.66
C VAL A 827 -2.46 1.73 29.32
N LEU A 828 -3.17 2.23 28.30
CA LEU A 828 -3.13 1.74 26.93
C LEU A 828 -2.42 2.75 26.03
N ILE A 829 -1.39 2.28 25.32
CA ILE A 829 -0.59 3.05 24.36
C ILE A 829 -0.80 2.45 22.98
N MET A 830 -1.26 3.25 22.03
CA MET A 830 -1.39 2.88 20.61
C MET A 830 -0.55 3.83 19.79
N LEU A 831 0.28 3.31 18.87
CA LEU A 831 1.10 4.12 17.97
C LEU A 831 1.14 3.54 16.56
N GLU A 832 1.21 4.42 15.57
CA GLU A 832 1.24 4.10 14.14
C GLU A 832 2.26 4.95 13.39
N LYS A 833 2.56 4.58 12.15
CA LYS A 833 3.51 5.32 11.30
C LYS A 833 3.04 6.76 11.07
N GLY A 834 3.95 7.73 11.14
CA GLY A 834 3.71 9.17 11.09
C GLY A 834 3.32 9.67 9.69
N ARG A 835 2.15 9.23 9.23
CA ARG A 835 1.60 9.50 7.90
C ARG A 835 0.10 9.78 8.02
N GLN A 836 -0.50 10.38 6.99
CA GLN A 836 -1.93 10.70 6.94
C GLN A 836 -2.80 9.51 7.39
N ARG A 837 -2.60 8.32 6.82
CA ARG A 837 -3.40 7.12 7.15
C ARG A 837 -3.10 6.54 8.55
N GLY A 838 -1.87 6.68 9.05
CA GLY A 838 -1.52 6.27 10.42
C GLY A 838 -2.12 7.21 11.47
N PHE A 839 -2.07 8.51 11.20
CA PHE A 839 -2.79 9.52 11.98
C PHE A 839 -4.31 9.29 11.96
N GLU A 840 -4.91 9.03 10.80
CA GLU A 840 -6.35 8.70 10.68
C GLU A 840 -6.75 7.50 11.55
N ALA A 841 -5.93 6.44 11.57
CA ALA A 841 -6.18 5.26 12.40
C ALA A 841 -6.13 5.58 13.91
N ILE A 842 -5.14 6.35 14.35
CA ILE A 842 -4.98 6.76 15.77
C ILE A 842 -6.05 7.78 16.20
N ALA A 843 -6.39 8.73 15.33
CA ALA A 843 -7.40 9.73 15.59
C ALA A 843 -8.81 9.11 15.66
N GLY A 844 -9.12 8.14 14.79
CA GLY A 844 -10.35 7.34 14.86
C GLY A 844 -10.42 6.45 16.10
N ALA A 845 -9.29 5.95 16.61
CA ALA A 845 -9.21 5.24 17.89
C ALA A 845 -9.47 6.18 19.08
N ARG A 846 -8.85 7.37 19.08
CA ARG A 846 -9.07 8.44 20.09
C ARG A 846 -10.53 8.90 20.13
N GLU A 847 -11.13 9.15 18.96
CA GLU A 847 -12.54 9.53 18.82
C GLU A 847 -13.45 8.45 19.42
N MET A 848 -13.29 7.19 19.03
CA MET A 848 -14.10 6.08 19.57
C MET A 848 -13.98 5.92 21.10
N LEU A 849 -12.78 6.09 21.66
CA LEU A 849 -12.56 6.03 23.11
C LEU A 849 -13.30 7.16 23.85
N LEU A 850 -13.26 8.40 23.34
CA LEU A 850 -13.99 9.54 23.93
C LEU A 850 -15.52 9.46 23.72
N GLU A 851 -15.96 8.89 22.60
CA GLU A 851 -17.39 8.68 22.32
C GLU A 851 -18.01 7.63 23.26
N LYS A 852 -17.31 6.52 23.53
CA LYS A 852 -17.92 5.32 24.16
C LYS A 852 -17.40 4.94 25.54
N HIS A 853 -16.16 5.28 25.89
CA HIS A 853 -15.50 4.69 27.06
C HIS A 853 -15.04 5.74 28.09
N ILE A 854 -14.42 6.82 27.64
CA ILE A 854 -13.83 7.84 28.50
C ILE A 854 -14.83 8.98 28.71
N ALA A 855 -15.20 9.25 29.96
CA ALA A 855 -15.93 10.46 30.31
C ALA A 855 -15.13 11.71 29.92
N SER A 856 -15.78 12.67 29.24
CA SER A 856 -15.20 13.98 28.91
C SER A 856 -16.04 15.11 29.51
N PRO A 857 -15.47 16.30 29.75
CA PRO A 857 -16.19 17.39 30.42
C PRO A 857 -17.39 17.81 29.54
N GLY A 858 -18.60 17.66 30.08
CA GLY A 858 -19.85 17.90 29.35
C GLY A 858 -20.42 16.70 28.58
N ALA A 859 -19.75 15.54 28.52
CA ALA A 859 -20.25 14.34 27.84
C ALA A 859 -19.91 13.04 28.61
N THR A 860 -20.62 12.83 29.72
CA THR A 860 -20.47 11.71 30.67
C THR A 860 -21.26 10.44 30.29
N GLU A 861 -22.23 10.55 29.39
CA GLU A 861 -23.07 9.44 28.93
C GLU A 861 -23.12 9.43 27.38
N TYR A 862 -23.60 8.33 26.80
CA TYR A 862 -23.87 8.23 25.36
C TYR A 862 -25.04 7.26 25.09
N ASP A 863 -25.84 7.54 24.05
CA ASP A 863 -26.97 6.69 23.69
C ASP A 863 -26.49 5.43 22.95
N ALA A 864 -26.98 4.27 23.39
CA ALA A 864 -26.72 2.98 22.75
C ALA A 864 -27.96 2.07 22.82
N LEU A 865 -27.99 1.07 21.94
CA LEU A 865 -28.94 -0.04 22.07
C LEU A 865 -28.54 -0.89 23.28
N THR A 866 -29.42 -0.98 24.28
CA THR A 866 -29.25 -1.84 25.44
C THR A 866 -29.46 -3.31 25.08
N GLU A 867 -29.09 -4.24 25.97
CA GLU A 867 -29.34 -5.68 25.78
C GLU A 867 -30.84 -6.02 25.65
N SER A 868 -31.74 -5.14 26.13
CA SER A 868 -33.19 -5.23 25.96
C SER A 868 -33.70 -4.77 24.59
N GLY A 869 -32.84 -4.21 23.73
CA GLY A 869 -33.19 -3.72 22.39
C GLY A 869 -33.69 -2.27 22.35
N ASP A 870 -33.83 -1.61 23.50
CA ASP A 870 -34.23 -0.21 23.60
C ASP A 870 -33.03 0.73 23.47
N MET A 871 -33.26 1.96 22.99
CA MET A 871 -32.26 3.03 23.06
C MET A 871 -32.17 3.54 24.50
N GLY A 872 -31.01 3.37 25.14
CA GLY A 872 -30.77 3.80 26.51
C GLY A 872 -29.42 4.52 26.65
N SER A 873 -29.37 5.45 27.60
CA SER A 873 -28.13 6.16 27.95
C SER A 873 -27.18 5.24 28.73
N VAL A 874 -25.98 5.03 28.19
CA VAL A 874 -24.90 4.26 28.81
C VAL A 874 -23.88 5.23 29.42
N LYS A 875 -23.61 5.05 30.72
CA LYS A 875 -22.60 5.84 31.43
C LYS A 875 -21.19 5.46 31.00
N LYS A 876 -20.35 6.46 30.73
CA LYS A 876 -18.93 6.26 30.44
C LYS A 876 -18.15 5.97 31.71
N GLU A 877 -17.00 5.32 31.57
CA GLU A 877 -16.08 5.05 32.66
C GLU A 877 -15.20 6.29 32.94
N PRO A 878 -14.72 6.50 34.18
CA PRO A 878 -13.67 7.47 34.45
C PRO A 878 -12.39 7.06 33.70
N GLY A 879 -11.67 8.03 33.15
CA GLY A 879 -10.49 7.81 32.34
C GLY A 879 -9.96 9.11 31.75
N MET A 880 -8.76 9.06 31.17
CA MET A 880 -8.05 10.24 30.69
C MET A 880 -7.15 9.92 29.49
N ILE A 881 -7.03 10.83 28.55
CA ILE A 881 -5.92 10.88 27.59
C ILE A 881 -4.70 11.45 28.33
N ILE A 882 -3.67 10.62 28.50
CA ILE A 882 -2.41 11.04 29.11
C ILE A 882 -1.65 11.90 28.09
N ALA A 883 -1.50 11.42 26.86
CA ALA A 883 -0.66 12.03 25.83
C ALA A 883 -1.09 11.58 24.40
N PRO A 884 -0.69 12.28 23.32
CA PRO A 884 0.01 13.56 23.27
C PRO A 884 -0.91 14.75 23.56
N CYS A 885 -2.21 14.62 23.27
CA CYS A 885 -3.20 15.67 23.43
C CYS A 885 -3.36 16.08 24.90
N THR A 886 -3.36 17.38 25.17
CA THR A 886 -3.71 17.95 26.49
C THR A 886 -5.20 18.22 26.65
N ASN A 887 -6.00 18.05 25.59
CA ASN A 887 -7.46 18.21 25.58
C ASN A 887 -8.20 16.89 25.30
N HIS A 888 -9.44 16.82 25.80
CA HIS A 888 -10.39 15.71 25.60
C HIS A 888 -11.56 16.04 24.67
N GLY A 889 -11.50 17.18 23.98
CA GLY A 889 -12.44 17.54 22.92
C GLY A 889 -12.20 16.74 21.62
N LYS A 890 -12.98 17.03 20.57
CA LYS A 890 -12.71 16.49 19.23
C LYS A 890 -11.37 17.01 18.72
N CYS A 891 -10.59 16.17 18.03
CA CYS A 891 -9.27 16.59 17.55
C CYS A 891 -9.41 17.58 16.38
N PRO A 892 -8.81 18.78 16.42
CA PRO A 892 -8.95 19.79 15.36
C PRO A 892 -8.33 19.35 14.02
N MET A 893 -7.37 18.41 14.03
CA MET A 893 -6.82 17.80 12.81
C MET A 893 -7.65 16.62 12.27
N TYR A 894 -8.71 16.22 12.97
CA TYR A 894 -9.57 15.09 12.59
C TYR A 894 -11.06 15.49 12.67
N ILE A 895 -11.39 16.65 12.09
CA ILE A 895 -12.79 17.09 11.93
C ILE A 895 -13.52 16.15 10.96
N VAL A 896 -12.84 15.79 9.87
CA VAL A 896 -13.31 14.94 8.77
C VAL A 896 -12.82 13.49 9.01
N PRO A 897 -13.71 12.56 9.41
CA PRO A 897 -13.32 11.19 9.71
C PRO A 897 -13.17 10.33 8.44
N GLY A 898 -12.41 9.23 8.55
CA GLY A 898 -12.14 8.31 7.45
C GLY A 898 -11.01 8.77 6.54
N GLN A 899 -10.86 8.08 5.40
CA GLN A 899 -9.74 8.29 4.46
C GLN A 899 -9.92 9.59 3.67
N SER A 900 -8.98 10.51 3.84
CA SER A 900 -9.02 11.84 3.26
C SER A 900 -7.99 12.03 2.15
N GLN A 901 -8.46 12.37 0.94
CA GLN A 901 -7.57 12.74 -0.15
C GLN A 901 -7.10 14.19 0.02
N GLY A 902 -5.78 14.41 -0.04
CA GLY A 902 -5.16 15.74 -0.02
C GLY A 902 -4.93 16.36 1.37
N ARG A 903 -5.00 15.60 2.47
CA ARG A 903 -4.66 16.09 3.81
C ARG A 903 -3.15 16.30 3.94
N SER A 904 -2.63 17.53 3.92
CA SER A 904 -1.21 17.74 4.23
C SER A 904 -0.94 17.81 5.72
N ASP A 905 -1.91 18.29 6.50
CA ASP A 905 -1.69 18.64 7.91
C ASP A 905 -2.25 17.53 8.81
N TYR A 906 -1.39 16.86 9.56
CA TYR A 906 -1.73 15.73 10.44
C TYR A 906 -0.79 15.65 11.64
N CYS A 907 -1.32 15.24 12.81
CA CYS A 907 -0.55 15.20 14.05
C CYS A 907 0.36 13.97 14.11
N HIS A 908 1.66 14.21 14.14
CA HIS A 908 2.69 13.19 14.32
C HIS A 908 3.86 13.78 15.14
N PHE A 909 4.81 12.92 15.48
CA PHE A 909 6.03 13.22 16.23
C PHE A 909 7.19 12.47 15.59
N SER A 910 8.42 12.89 15.87
CA SER A 910 9.63 12.24 15.36
C SER A 910 10.57 11.87 16.49
N GLN A 911 11.17 10.69 16.43
CA GLN A 911 12.24 10.25 17.33
C GLN A 911 13.47 9.85 16.52
N ARG A 912 14.59 10.55 16.76
CA ARG A 912 15.89 10.19 16.20
C ARG A 912 16.47 8.98 16.92
N TYR A 913 17.03 8.03 16.17
CA TYR A 913 17.87 6.96 16.70
C TYR A 913 19.10 6.72 15.81
N ILE A 914 20.16 6.15 16.37
CA ILE A 914 21.33 5.69 15.61
C ILE A 914 21.07 4.27 15.09
N ARG A 915 21.16 4.07 13.77
CA ARG A 915 20.97 2.75 13.16
C ARG A 915 22.10 1.81 13.61
N PRO A 916 21.80 0.59 14.08
CA PRO A 916 22.81 -0.42 14.37
C PRO A 916 23.45 -0.93 13.07
N ASP A 917 24.68 -1.45 13.16
CA ASP A 917 25.51 -1.85 12.01
C ASP A 917 24.81 -2.79 11.02
N PHE A 918 23.96 -3.70 11.51
CA PHE A 918 23.19 -4.60 10.65
C PHE A 918 22.17 -3.85 9.80
N LEU A 919 21.52 -2.83 10.36
CA LEU A 919 20.55 -2.01 9.64
C LEU A 919 21.26 -1.02 8.69
N GLN A 920 22.39 -0.44 9.09
CA GLN A 920 23.22 0.38 8.19
C GLN A 920 23.62 -0.40 6.92
N ARG A 921 24.05 -1.66 7.09
CA ARG A 921 24.39 -2.58 5.98
C ARG A 921 23.20 -2.87 5.06
N ILE A 922 22.00 -3.10 5.61
CA ILE A 922 20.78 -3.34 4.82
C ILE A 922 20.33 -2.07 4.08
N PHE A 923 20.50 -0.89 4.70
CA PHE A 923 20.13 0.39 4.11
C PHE A 923 21.12 0.89 3.05
N GLY A 924 22.37 0.41 3.08
CA GLY A 924 23.46 0.88 2.23
C GLY A 924 23.96 2.28 2.61
N SER A 925 23.71 2.72 3.85
CA SER A 925 24.11 4.06 4.31
C SER A 925 25.61 4.10 4.63
N LYS A 926 26.37 4.91 3.88
CA LYS A 926 27.81 5.15 4.13
C LYS A 926 28.09 6.39 4.99
N HIS A 927 27.28 7.45 4.88
CA HIS A 927 27.58 8.77 5.46
C HIS A 927 26.56 9.27 6.52
N ARG A 928 25.35 8.70 6.58
CA ARG A 928 24.32 9.10 7.56
C ARG A 928 23.88 7.92 8.40
N ASN A 929 24.34 7.87 9.64
CA ASN A 929 24.12 6.74 10.57
C ASN A 929 22.86 6.90 11.44
N HIS A 930 22.22 8.07 11.45
CA HIS A 930 20.95 8.30 12.15
C HIS A 930 19.72 8.16 11.25
N GLU A 931 18.58 7.89 11.89
CA GLU A 931 17.25 7.84 11.29
C GLU A 931 16.23 8.53 12.19
N ASP A 932 15.31 9.29 11.57
CA ASP A 932 14.23 10.00 12.24
C ASP A 932 12.92 9.24 11.99
N VAL A 933 12.40 8.55 13.01
CA VAL A 933 11.17 7.76 12.91
C VAL A 933 9.98 8.66 13.22
N GLU A 934 9.17 8.92 12.20
CA GLU A 934 7.90 9.62 12.37
C GLU A 934 6.79 8.65 12.80
N PHE A 935 6.04 9.01 13.84
CA PHE A 935 4.91 8.24 14.37
C PHE A 935 3.77 9.14 14.88
N SER A 936 2.54 8.65 14.78
CA SER A 936 1.35 9.24 15.42
C SER A 936 0.93 8.29 16.55
N TYR A 937 0.55 8.82 17.72
CA TYR A 937 0.20 7.95 18.85
C TYR A 937 -0.88 8.55 19.75
N VAL A 938 -1.45 7.71 20.62
CA VAL A 938 -2.27 8.13 21.76
C VAL A 938 -2.02 7.19 22.95
N ALA A 939 -1.91 7.78 24.14
CA ALA A 939 -1.77 7.08 25.41
C ALA A 939 -2.96 7.48 26.32
N VAL A 940 -3.68 6.49 26.85
CA VAL A 940 -4.88 6.67 27.66
C VAL A 940 -4.82 5.87 28.96
N GLN A 941 -5.44 6.38 30.01
CA GLN A 941 -5.63 5.73 31.30
C GLN A 941 -7.11 5.36 31.49
N ARG A 942 -7.36 4.17 32.05
CA ARG A 942 -8.70 3.70 32.41
C ARG A 942 -8.88 3.69 33.93
N GLY A 943 -10.06 4.09 34.41
CA GLY A 943 -10.44 4.06 35.81
C GLY A 943 -9.99 5.25 36.66
N VAL A 944 -9.03 6.03 36.16
CA VAL A 944 -8.44 7.18 36.86
C VAL A 944 -8.51 8.39 35.94
N ASP A 945 -8.96 9.50 36.51
CA ASP A 945 -8.98 10.80 35.85
C ASP A 945 -8.19 11.82 36.68
N MET A 946 -7.11 12.36 36.10
CA MET A 946 -6.31 13.39 36.76
C MET A 946 -6.98 14.78 36.72
N ARG A 947 -8.02 15.00 35.91
CA ARG A 947 -8.84 16.22 35.98
C ARG A 947 -9.59 16.30 37.31
N GLU A 948 -10.19 15.20 37.74
CA GLU A 948 -10.92 15.11 39.01
C GLU A 948 -9.97 15.05 40.22
N THR A 949 -8.86 14.30 40.11
CA THR A 949 -7.97 14.05 41.26
C THR A 949 -6.84 15.07 41.44
N GLN A 950 -6.43 15.78 40.39
CA GLN A 950 -5.38 16.81 40.42
C GLN A 950 -5.86 18.20 39.95
N GLY A 951 -7.18 18.40 39.79
CA GLY A 951 -7.77 19.71 39.48
C GLY A 951 -7.50 20.23 38.07
N ILE A 952 -7.05 19.40 37.12
CA ILE A 952 -6.66 19.84 35.78
C ILE A 952 -7.88 20.39 35.03
N THR A 953 -7.91 21.71 34.85
CA THR A 953 -8.94 22.40 34.07
C THR A 953 -8.61 22.40 32.57
N GLN A 954 -9.64 22.46 31.72
CA GLN A 954 -9.52 22.47 30.25
C GLN A 954 -10.53 23.47 29.66
N GLY A 955 -10.22 24.01 28.49
CA GLY A 955 -11.09 24.96 27.76
C GLY A 955 -10.44 26.33 27.53
N LYS A 956 -11.28 27.33 27.23
CA LYS A 956 -10.85 28.66 26.81
C LYS A 956 -10.06 29.40 27.88
N ALA A 957 -10.56 29.45 29.12
CA ALA A 957 -9.90 30.16 30.23
C ALA A 957 -8.44 29.71 30.45
N VAL A 958 -8.19 28.40 30.40
CA VAL A 958 -6.84 27.81 30.53
C VAL A 958 -5.95 28.10 29.32
N THR A 959 -6.56 28.23 28.15
CA THR A 959 -5.85 28.64 26.93
C THR A 959 -5.46 30.11 26.99
N ASP A 960 -6.31 30.96 27.59
CA ASP A 960 -6.05 32.37 27.81
C ASP A 960 -4.92 32.57 28.85
N THR A 961 -4.95 31.86 30.01
CA THR A 961 -3.85 31.92 31.00
C THR A 961 -2.52 31.39 30.46
N ALA A 962 -2.54 30.32 29.66
CA ALA A 962 -1.32 29.80 29.04
C ALA A 962 -0.77 30.73 27.93
N PHE A 963 -1.60 31.62 27.38
CA PHE A 963 -1.19 32.65 26.42
C PHE A 963 -0.57 33.87 27.11
N GLU A 964 -1.08 34.26 28.28
CA GLU A 964 -0.45 35.24 29.17
C GLU A 964 0.94 34.76 29.62
N GLY A 965 1.02 33.49 30.05
CA GLY A 965 2.28 32.78 30.30
C GLY A 965 2.71 32.75 31.77
N TYR A 966 3.39 31.67 32.13
CA TYR A 966 3.82 31.34 33.50
C TYR A 966 5.30 31.68 33.73
N GLU A 967 5.77 32.85 33.27
CA GLU A 967 7.18 33.26 33.37
C GLU A 967 7.56 33.78 34.77
N GLU A 968 6.60 34.33 35.52
CA GLU A 968 6.84 34.87 36.87
C GLU A 968 6.65 33.82 37.99
N ASP A 969 6.07 32.64 37.68
CA ASP A 969 5.71 31.61 38.66
C ASP A 969 6.86 30.65 39.04
N ALA A 970 8.04 30.81 38.43
CA ALA A 970 9.21 30.02 38.78
C ALA A 970 9.98 30.62 39.97
N PRO A 971 10.51 29.80 40.90
CA PRO A 971 11.31 30.29 42.01
C PRO A 971 12.60 30.94 41.48
N ALA A 972 12.84 32.19 41.88
CA ALA A 972 14.02 32.94 41.48
C ALA A 972 15.28 32.39 42.16
N GLU A 973 16.14 31.68 41.41
CA GLU A 973 17.47 31.19 41.88
C GLU A 973 18.52 32.32 42.06
N ASN A 974 18.10 33.52 42.46
CA ASN A 974 18.99 34.65 42.75
C ASN A 974 19.11 34.87 44.26
N ASP A 975 19.72 33.90 44.95
CA ASP A 975 20.54 34.16 46.16
C ASP A 975 21.42 32.93 46.47
N ALA A 976 22.63 32.95 45.92
CA ALA A 976 23.60 31.88 46.09
C ALA A 976 24.37 32.04 47.42
N GLU A 977 23.77 31.60 48.54
CA GLU A 977 24.54 31.33 49.76
C GLU A 977 24.27 29.93 50.33
N VAL A 978 25.37 29.23 50.62
CA VAL A 978 25.44 27.78 50.88
C VAL A 978 24.77 27.38 52.20
N THR A 979 23.83 26.42 52.17
CA THR A 979 23.67 25.42 53.25
C THR A 979 23.05 24.12 52.73
N THR A 980 23.66 22.99 53.09
CA THR A 980 23.32 21.64 52.62
C THR A 980 22.15 21.01 53.39
N THR A 981 20.94 20.99 52.84
CA THR A 981 19.83 20.12 53.31
C THR A 981 18.81 19.80 52.22
N THR A 982 18.57 18.50 51.97
CA THR A 982 17.35 17.84 51.41
C THR A 982 16.45 18.61 50.41
N PRO A 983 16.33 18.15 49.15
CA PRO A 983 15.36 18.69 48.19
C PRO A 983 13.95 18.11 48.45
N THR A 984 13.24 18.72 49.39
CA THR A 984 11.79 18.56 49.57
C THR A 984 11.19 19.93 49.80
N GLU A 985 10.54 20.51 48.78
CA GLU A 985 9.29 21.29 48.81
C GLU A 985 8.81 21.49 47.35
N PRO A 986 7.49 21.51 47.07
CA PRO A 986 6.93 21.54 45.71
C PRO A 986 6.77 22.95 45.12
N LEU A 987 6.51 23.01 43.81
CA LEU A 987 6.28 24.22 43.01
C LEU A 987 5.20 25.16 43.60
N THR A 988 5.44 26.46 43.47
CA THR A 988 4.75 27.57 44.16
C THR A 988 3.38 27.99 43.59
N ASP A 989 2.61 27.06 43.02
CA ASP A 989 1.15 27.20 42.93
C ASP A 989 0.50 25.81 42.94
N PRO A 990 -0.31 25.44 43.96
CA PRO A 990 -0.83 24.07 44.13
C PRO A 990 -1.82 23.61 43.05
N ASN A 991 -2.09 24.44 42.04
CA ASN A 991 -3.05 24.20 40.98
C ASN A 991 -2.42 24.17 39.56
N PHE A 992 -1.12 24.43 39.42
CA PHE A 992 -0.43 24.36 38.13
C PHE A 992 -0.05 22.91 37.76
N ASN A 993 -0.46 22.46 36.58
CA ASN A 993 -0.11 21.15 36.04
C ASN A 993 0.33 21.28 34.58
N VAL A 994 1.44 20.65 34.19
CA VAL A 994 2.01 20.70 32.83
C VAL A 994 1.00 20.23 31.76
N LEU A 995 0.01 19.40 32.13
CA LEU A 995 -1.08 18.97 31.25
C LEU A 995 -2.08 20.07 30.88
N SER A 996 -2.05 21.23 31.56
CA SER A 996 -2.82 22.43 31.19
C SER A 996 -2.21 23.20 30.03
N LEU A 997 -0.98 22.88 29.61
CA LEU A 997 -0.24 23.65 28.61
C LEU A 997 -0.65 23.32 27.16
N PRO A 998 -0.54 24.29 26.23
CA PRO A 998 -0.62 24.04 24.80
C PRO A 998 0.56 23.18 24.30
N ARG A 999 0.27 22.28 23.35
CA ARG A 999 1.24 21.34 22.75
C ARG A 999 1.66 21.84 21.37
N MET A 1000 2.96 21.99 21.11
CA MET A 1000 3.44 22.28 19.75
C MET A 1000 3.22 21.08 18.82
N ILE A 1001 2.55 21.31 17.68
CA ILE A 1001 2.21 20.27 16.69
C ILE A 1001 3.04 20.39 15.39
N PHE A 1002 3.91 21.39 15.31
CA PHE A 1002 4.88 21.55 14.23
C PHE A 1002 6.22 22.04 14.77
N SER A 1003 7.28 21.92 13.98
CA SER A 1003 8.58 22.51 14.27
C SER A 1003 8.47 24.04 14.38
N PRO A 1004 9.00 24.67 15.45
CA PRO A 1004 9.06 26.14 15.56
C PRO A 1004 9.77 26.79 14.36
N MET A 1005 9.15 27.80 13.76
CA MET A 1005 9.77 28.61 12.71
C MET A 1005 10.62 29.70 13.36
N LYS A 1006 11.94 29.65 13.14
CA LYS A 1006 12.94 30.46 13.87
C LYS A 1006 13.44 31.61 13.00
N ARG A 1007 12.59 32.61 12.80
CA ARG A 1007 12.99 33.86 12.14
C ARG A 1007 13.99 34.64 12.99
N ARG A 1008 14.52 35.72 12.43
CA ARG A 1008 15.26 36.70 13.21
C ARG A 1008 14.25 37.66 13.87
N GLY A 1009 14.66 38.23 15.01
CA GLY A 1009 13.79 38.98 15.93
C GLY A 1009 12.69 38.18 16.67
N HIS A 1010 12.16 37.08 16.13
CA HIS A 1010 10.99 36.37 16.64
C HIS A 1010 10.94 34.88 16.30
N VAL A 1011 10.18 34.11 17.08
CA VAL A 1011 9.87 32.70 16.81
C VAL A 1011 8.36 32.53 16.67
N ILE A 1012 7.92 31.75 15.69
CA ILE A 1012 6.52 31.41 15.47
C ILE A 1012 6.30 29.95 15.87
N LEU A 1013 5.36 29.73 16.79
CA LEU A 1013 4.97 28.44 17.34
C LEU A 1013 3.56 28.09 16.84
N ASP A 1014 3.34 26.86 16.38
CA ASP A 1014 2.02 26.37 16.01
C ASP A 1014 1.56 25.31 17.02
N VAL A 1015 0.55 25.66 17.82
CA VAL A 1015 0.15 24.92 19.02
C VAL A 1015 -1.28 24.41 18.94
N CYS A 1016 -1.53 23.22 19.51
CA CYS A 1016 -2.86 22.73 19.85
C CYS A 1016 -3.17 23.07 21.31
N THR A 1017 -4.26 23.78 21.53
CA THR A 1017 -4.61 24.36 22.83
C THR A 1017 -5.45 23.42 23.71
N PRO A 1018 -5.54 23.68 25.02
CA PRO A 1018 -6.51 23.03 25.91
C PRO A 1018 -7.97 23.19 25.45
N GLU A 1019 -8.30 24.25 24.71
CA GLU A 1019 -9.61 24.46 24.05
C GLU A 1019 -9.84 23.57 22.80
N SER A 1020 -8.90 22.68 22.46
CA SER A 1020 -8.94 21.84 21.24
C SER A 1020 -8.96 22.60 19.91
N LYS A 1021 -8.41 23.82 19.89
CA LYS A 1021 -8.13 24.60 18.66
C LYS A 1021 -6.66 24.48 18.26
N ILE A 1022 -6.33 24.95 17.05
CA ILE A 1022 -4.95 25.14 16.62
C ILE A 1022 -4.69 26.61 16.33
N GLU A 1023 -3.71 27.15 17.02
CA GLU A 1023 -3.35 28.56 17.00
C GLU A 1023 -1.88 28.71 16.64
N ARG A 1024 -1.57 29.83 15.99
CA ARG A 1024 -0.24 30.30 15.67
C ARG A 1024 0.13 31.41 16.65
N TRP A 1025 1.14 31.18 17.47
CA TRP A 1025 1.60 32.08 18.52
C TRP A 1025 2.96 32.67 18.13
N THR A 1026 3.14 33.97 18.31
CA THR A 1026 4.41 34.65 17.98
C THR A 1026 5.10 35.15 19.24
N VAL A 1027 6.35 34.70 19.44
CA VAL A 1027 7.21 35.05 20.57
C VAL A 1027 8.38 35.92 20.04
N PRO A 1028 8.24 37.25 20.01
CA PRO A 1028 9.33 38.14 19.63
C PRO A 1028 10.31 38.35 20.79
N ARG A 1029 11.57 38.67 20.48
CA ARG A 1029 12.62 39.03 21.45
C ARG A 1029 12.25 40.22 22.35
N SER A 1030 11.31 41.06 21.91
CA SER A 1030 10.76 42.19 22.67
C SER A 1030 9.63 41.83 23.63
N PHE A 1031 9.15 40.58 23.64
CA PHE A 1031 8.14 40.10 24.59
C PHE A 1031 8.82 39.70 25.90
N SER A 1032 9.70 38.69 25.87
CA SER A 1032 10.67 38.45 26.92
C SER A 1032 11.96 37.83 26.35
N ARG A 1033 13.07 38.04 27.06
CA ARG A 1033 14.37 37.43 26.72
C ARG A 1033 14.36 35.92 26.99
N GLN A 1034 13.71 35.46 28.07
CA GLN A 1034 13.67 34.06 28.45
C GLN A 1034 12.72 33.28 27.54
N SER A 1035 11.50 33.77 27.32
CA SER A 1035 10.55 33.17 26.38
C SER A 1035 11.10 33.09 24.96
N TYR A 1036 11.78 34.14 24.46
CA TYR A 1036 12.44 34.09 23.15
C TYR A 1036 13.60 33.08 23.09
N HIS A 1037 14.45 33.02 24.12
CA HIS A 1037 15.54 32.03 24.21
C HIS A 1037 14.99 30.59 24.18
N ASP A 1038 14.00 30.32 25.03
CA ASP A 1038 13.39 29.00 25.17
C ASP A 1038 12.62 28.60 23.90
N ALA A 1039 11.89 29.53 23.27
CA ALA A 1039 11.20 29.29 21.99
C ALA A 1039 12.19 28.93 20.86
N ARG A 1040 13.41 29.49 20.87
CA ARG A 1040 14.46 29.10 19.90
C ARG A 1040 15.07 27.72 20.17
N LYS A 1041 15.06 27.24 21.42
CA LYS A 1041 15.56 25.90 21.80
C LYS A 1041 14.45 24.83 21.83
N ALA A 1042 13.19 25.24 21.81
CA ALA A 1042 12.01 24.38 21.71
C ALA A 1042 11.99 23.53 20.43
N ARG A 1043 11.32 22.38 20.50
CA ARG A 1043 11.17 21.40 19.42
C ARG A 1043 9.71 20.98 19.27
N TRP A 1044 9.40 20.38 18.13
CA TRP A 1044 8.10 19.76 17.88
C TRP A 1044 7.77 18.73 18.97
N GLY A 1045 6.67 18.97 19.66
CA GLY A 1045 6.16 18.10 20.71
C GLY A 1045 6.30 18.69 22.10
N ASP A 1046 7.14 19.69 22.33
CA ASP A 1046 7.21 20.26 23.68
C ASP A 1046 5.89 20.98 24.03
N LEU A 1047 5.60 21.01 25.33
CA LEU A 1047 4.50 21.78 25.93
C LEU A 1047 5.02 23.19 26.24
N TRP A 1048 4.26 24.21 25.86
CA TRP A 1048 4.72 25.61 25.91
C TRP A 1048 4.10 26.36 27.09
N ALA A 1049 4.93 26.94 27.95
CA ALA A 1049 4.51 27.59 29.20
C ALA A 1049 4.65 29.11 29.23
N LEU A 1050 5.52 29.70 28.40
CA LEU A 1050 5.99 31.09 28.57
C LEU A 1050 5.20 32.12 27.73
N GLY A 1051 3.92 31.86 27.46
CA GLY A 1051 3.03 32.80 26.77
C GLY A 1051 3.46 33.20 25.35
N ALA A 1052 2.80 34.20 24.78
CA ALA A 1052 3.18 34.81 23.50
C ALA A 1052 2.62 36.23 23.36
N LYS A 1053 3.19 37.04 22.45
CA LYS A 1053 2.71 38.42 22.22
C LYS A 1053 1.43 38.47 21.38
N THR A 1054 1.28 37.55 20.43
CA THR A 1054 0.13 37.50 19.51
C THR A 1054 -0.28 36.07 19.23
N ARG A 1055 -1.58 35.81 19.08
CA ARG A 1055 -2.15 34.53 18.62
C ARG A 1055 -3.09 34.75 17.44
N ILE A 1056 -3.07 33.84 16.48
CA ILE A 1056 -3.91 33.85 15.27
C ILE A 1056 -4.44 32.41 15.03
N PRO A 1057 -5.72 32.19 14.69
CA PRO A 1057 -6.21 30.85 14.34
C PRO A 1057 -5.51 30.34 13.07
N ARG A 1058 -5.06 29.07 13.07
CA ARG A 1058 -4.40 28.47 11.90
C ARG A 1058 -5.40 27.78 10.99
N HIS A 1059 -5.43 28.15 9.71
CA HIS A 1059 -6.15 27.40 8.68
C HIS A 1059 -5.44 26.06 8.38
N LEU A 1060 -6.17 24.95 8.44
CA LEU A 1060 -5.62 23.59 8.28
C LEU A 1060 -6.06 22.95 6.96
N ARG A 1061 -5.12 22.27 6.28
CA ARG A 1061 -5.38 21.53 5.04
C ARG A 1061 -5.75 20.07 5.33
N LEU A 1062 -7.01 19.86 5.73
CA LEU A 1062 -7.51 18.56 6.23
C LEU A 1062 -7.96 17.56 5.15
N GLY A 1063 -7.91 17.93 3.86
CA GLY A 1063 -8.36 17.08 2.74
C GLY A 1063 -9.88 16.94 2.61
N THR A 1064 -10.34 16.13 1.65
CA THR A 1064 -11.76 15.77 1.49
C THR A 1064 -11.96 14.26 1.57
N VAL A 1065 -13.08 13.80 2.14
CA VAL A 1065 -13.39 12.36 2.19
C VAL A 1065 -13.48 11.78 0.79
N GLU A 1066 -12.91 10.59 0.60
CA GLU A 1066 -13.19 9.73 -0.56
C GLU A 1066 -14.60 9.12 -0.46
N THR A 1067 -15.63 9.96 -0.57
CA THR A 1067 -16.99 9.48 -0.82
C THR A 1067 -17.14 9.10 -2.29
N GLN A 1068 -17.98 8.11 -2.57
CA GLN A 1068 -18.35 7.67 -3.94
C GLN A 1068 -19.19 8.72 -4.71
N LEU A 1069 -19.19 9.97 -4.24
CA LEU A 1069 -19.92 11.08 -4.84
C LEU A 1069 -19.27 11.43 -6.18
N SER A 1070 -20.07 11.35 -7.23
CA SER A 1070 -19.68 11.74 -8.57
C SER A 1070 -19.20 13.19 -8.61
N LYS A 1071 -18.45 13.56 -9.66
CA LYS A 1071 -18.02 14.95 -9.90
C LYS A 1071 -19.20 15.95 -9.88
N LYS A 1072 -20.43 15.47 -10.13
CA LYS A 1072 -21.69 16.23 -10.06
C LYS A 1072 -22.12 16.51 -8.62
N GLU A 1073 -22.10 15.51 -7.74
CA GLU A 1073 -22.48 15.68 -6.32
C GLU A 1073 -21.44 16.54 -5.56
N ARG A 1074 -20.15 16.41 -5.88
CA ARG A 1074 -19.10 17.33 -5.39
C ARG A 1074 -19.36 18.79 -5.78
N MET A 1075 -19.82 19.04 -7.02
CA MET A 1075 -20.20 20.39 -7.47
C MET A 1075 -21.47 20.90 -6.79
N GLN A 1076 -22.47 20.03 -6.58
CA GLN A 1076 -23.72 20.38 -5.89
C GLN A 1076 -23.50 20.69 -4.40
N SER A 1077 -22.64 19.92 -3.72
CA SER A 1077 -22.27 20.19 -2.32
C SER A 1077 -21.46 21.49 -2.19
N LYS A 1078 -20.53 21.78 -3.12
CA LYS A 1078 -19.86 23.10 -3.17
C LYS A 1078 -20.83 24.25 -3.45
N ALA A 1079 -21.81 24.06 -4.33
CA ALA A 1079 -22.82 25.08 -4.60
C ALA A 1079 -23.72 25.33 -3.39
N ALA A 1080 -24.16 24.28 -2.70
CA ALA A 1080 -24.97 24.38 -1.49
C ALA A 1080 -24.20 25.03 -0.32
N SER A 1081 -22.95 24.63 -0.09
CA SER A 1081 -22.08 25.25 0.93
C SER A 1081 -21.75 26.71 0.64
N ARG A 1082 -21.75 27.11 -0.64
CA ARG A 1082 -21.54 28.51 -1.05
C ARG A 1082 -22.85 29.32 -0.98
N LEU A 1083 -24.00 28.68 -1.17
CA LEU A 1083 -25.30 29.29 -0.86
C LEU A 1083 -25.41 29.55 0.64
N SER A 1084 -25.14 28.55 1.49
CA SER A 1084 -25.27 28.73 2.94
C SER A 1084 -24.30 29.78 3.50
N GLN A 1085 -23.10 29.93 2.93
CA GLN A 1085 -22.20 31.03 3.28
C GLN A 1085 -22.74 32.40 2.87
N LEU A 1086 -23.39 32.50 1.70
CA LEU A 1086 -24.03 33.75 1.24
C LEU A 1086 -25.36 34.04 1.96
N GLU A 1087 -25.99 33.02 2.56
CA GLU A 1087 -27.16 33.16 3.45
C GLU A 1087 -26.68 33.61 4.85
N GLU A 1088 -25.62 33.02 5.40
CA GLU A 1088 -25.00 33.44 6.67
C GLU A 1088 -24.36 34.85 6.60
N GLU A 1089 -23.74 35.22 5.47
CA GLU A 1089 -23.26 36.59 5.20
C GLU A 1089 -24.40 37.58 4.87
N GLY A 1090 -25.63 37.09 4.63
CA GLY A 1090 -26.79 37.91 4.26
C GLY A 1090 -27.67 38.35 5.43
N ASP A 1091 -27.54 37.73 6.59
CA ASP A 1091 -28.38 37.98 7.79
C ASP A 1091 -27.72 38.90 8.84
N GLU A 1092 -26.46 39.35 8.66
CA GLU A 1092 -25.75 40.23 9.63
C GLU A 1092 -25.75 41.74 9.27
N ASP A 1093 -26.19 42.14 8.07
CA ASP A 1093 -26.19 43.56 7.60
C ASP A 1093 -27.58 44.05 7.11
N ASP A 1094 -28.59 44.16 8.00
CA ASP A 1094 -29.81 44.96 7.73
C ASP A 1094 -30.38 45.67 8.99
N GLU A 1095 -29.59 46.57 9.58
CA GLU A 1095 -30.10 47.76 10.28
C GLU A 1095 -29.42 49.03 9.71
N GLY A 1096 -29.72 49.36 8.45
CA GLY A 1096 -29.13 50.53 7.77
C GLY A 1096 -29.90 51.00 6.54
N GLU A 1097 -30.89 51.89 6.74
CA GLU A 1097 -31.75 52.43 5.66
C GLU A 1097 -30.96 53.07 4.49
N GLY A 1098 -31.12 52.52 3.28
CA GLY A 1098 -30.54 53.06 2.05
C GLY A 1098 -31.31 52.63 0.79
N GLU A 1099 -32.12 53.53 0.24
CA GLU A 1099 -33.02 53.28 -0.90
C GLU A 1099 -32.25 53.11 -2.24
N ILE A 1100 -32.48 52.01 -2.99
CA ILE A 1100 -32.01 51.82 -4.38
C ILE A 1100 -33.15 51.24 -5.26
N ASP A 1101 -33.32 51.80 -6.46
CA ASP A 1101 -34.46 51.65 -7.39
C ASP A 1101 -34.53 50.26 -8.07
N PRO A 1102 -35.68 49.54 -8.03
CA PRO A 1102 -35.78 48.14 -8.49
C PRO A 1102 -36.05 48.00 -10.00
N ARG A 1103 -35.11 48.37 -10.87
CA ARG A 1103 -35.29 48.28 -12.34
C ARG A 1103 -34.33 47.41 -13.17
N GLU A 1104 -33.21 46.95 -12.62
CA GLU A 1104 -32.29 46.06 -13.34
C GLU A 1104 -32.23 44.66 -12.71
N LYS A 1105 -32.90 43.69 -13.36
CA LYS A 1105 -32.68 42.23 -13.32
C LYS A 1105 -33.78 41.50 -14.13
N GLN A 1106 -33.71 41.55 -15.46
CA GLN A 1106 -34.38 40.58 -16.32
C GLN A 1106 -33.34 39.87 -17.18
N ALA A 1107 -33.18 38.56 -16.98
CA ALA A 1107 -32.21 37.75 -17.70
C ALA A 1107 -32.61 37.56 -19.18
N ASN A 1108 -31.61 37.57 -20.08
CA ASN A 1108 -31.83 37.46 -21.52
C ASN A 1108 -32.64 36.18 -21.88
N PRO A 1109 -33.79 36.30 -22.59
CA PRO A 1109 -34.66 35.17 -22.92
C PRO A 1109 -33.96 34.03 -23.68
N GLY A 1110 -32.95 34.33 -24.50
CA GLY A 1110 -32.19 33.33 -25.26
C GLY A 1110 -31.38 32.40 -24.36
N LEU A 1111 -30.75 32.95 -23.32
CA LEU A 1111 -29.99 32.18 -22.34
C LEU A 1111 -30.91 31.31 -21.47
N VAL A 1112 -32.07 31.85 -21.06
CA VAL A 1112 -33.08 31.11 -20.30
C VAL A 1112 -33.62 29.92 -21.10
N ASN A 1113 -33.95 30.12 -22.38
CA ASN A 1113 -34.40 29.03 -23.25
C ASN A 1113 -33.32 27.96 -23.46
N ALA A 1114 -32.06 28.34 -23.70
CA ALA A 1114 -30.97 27.38 -23.89
C ALA A 1114 -30.68 26.54 -22.63
N LEU A 1115 -30.80 27.15 -21.44
CA LEU A 1115 -30.70 26.44 -20.16
C LEU A 1115 -31.91 25.52 -19.91
N SER A 1116 -33.11 25.92 -20.35
CA SER A 1116 -34.31 25.07 -20.30
C SER A 1116 -34.20 23.84 -21.20
N GLU A 1117 -33.75 23.98 -22.45
CA GLU A 1117 -33.49 22.86 -23.35
C GLU A 1117 -32.41 21.91 -22.81
N GLN A 1118 -31.42 22.44 -22.07
CA GLN A 1118 -30.41 21.63 -21.39
C GLN A 1118 -31.03 20.85 -20.20
N ALA A 1119 -31.93 21.46 -19.43
CA ALA A 1119 -32.66 20.79 -18.37
C ALA A 1119 -33.56 19.65 -18.90
N ASP A 1120 -34.28 19.88 -20.00
CA ASP A 1120 -35.11 18.88 -20.67
C ASP A 1120 -34.29 17.71 -21.23
N SER A 1121 -33.11 18.00 -21.79
CA SER A 1121 -32.16 16.96 -22.20
C SER A 1121 -31.69 16.09 -21.01
N LEU A 1122 -31.52 16.69 -19.83
CA LEU A 1122 -31.16 15.97 -18.60
C LEU A 1122 -32.34 15.17 -18.02
N GLU A 1123 -33.57 15.68 -18.11
CA GLU A 1123 -34.82 14.97 -17.80
C GLU A 1123 -34.99 13.70 -18.66
N GLN A 1124 -34.78 13.80 -19.98
CA GLN A 1124 -34.88 12.66 -20.89
C GLN A 1124 -33.86 11.55 -20.55
N ARG A 1125 -32.66 11.94 -20.07
CA ARG A 1125 -31.65 11.00 -19.58
C ARG A 1125 -32.03 10.35 -18.25
N LYS A 1126 -32.67 11.07 -17.31
CA LYS A 1126 -33.27 10.46 -16.10
C LYS A 1126 -34.35 9.42 -16.47
N LYS A 1127 -35.10 9.66 -17.54
CA LYS A 1127 -36.15 8.76 -18.08
C LYS A 1127 -35.58 7.63 -18.97
N GLY A 1128 -34.26 7.36 -18.91
CA GLY A 1128 -33.61 6.24 -19.60
C GLY A 1128 -33.45 6.37 -21.11
N ARG A 1129 -33.74 7.54 -21.70
CA ARG A 1129 -33.57 7.76 -23.16
C ARG A 1129 -32.17 8.29 -23.47
N THR A 1130 -31.51 7.66 -24.44
CA THR A 1130 -30.16 8.02 -24.87
C THR A 1130 -30.20 9.22 -25.82
N VAL A 1131 -29.90 10.42 -25.31
CA VAL A 1131 -29.75 11.63 -26.15
C VAL A 1131 -28.50 11.49 -27.04
N PRO A 1132 -28.57 11.66 -28.38
CA PRO A 1132 -27.44 11.56 -29.31
C PRO A 1132 -26.26 12.48 -28.96
N SER A 1133 -25.07 12.15 -29.49
CA SER A 1133 -23.83 12.87 -29.19
C SER A 1133 -23.85 14.30 -29.74
N TRP A 1134 -24.19 14.46 -31.02
CA TRP A 1134 -24.28 15.74 -31.74
C TRP A 1134 -25.23 16.73 -31.04
N LYS A 1135 -26.40 16.27 -30.57
CA LYS A 1135 -27.40 17.12 -29.90
C LYS A 1135 -26.90 17.71 -28.58
N ARG A 1136 -26.06 16.96 -27.83
CA ARG A 1136 -25.40 17.48 -26.62
C ARG A 1136 -24.33 18.52 -26.92
N TYR A 1137 -23.71 18.45 -28.11
CA TYR A 1137 -22.73 19.42 -28.57
C TYR A 1137 -23.43 20.70 -29.04
N ALA A 1138 -24.49 20.57 -29.85
CA ALA A 1138 -25.33 21.70 -30.30
C ALA A 1138 -25.86 22.54 -29.12
N ASN A 1139 -26.47 21.91 -28.10
CA ASN A 1139 -26.96 22.65 -26.92
C ASN A 1139 -25.83 23.39 -26.17
N LYS A 1140 -24.61 22.83 -26.13
CA LYS A 1140 -23.45 23.53 -25.54
C LYS A 1140 -22.95 24.70 -26.40
N LYS A 1141 -22.98 24.56 -27.74
CA LYS A 1141 -22.63 25.62 -28.69
C LYS A 1141 -23.60 26.80 -28.54
N ARG A 1142 -24.92 26.52 -28.52
CA ARG A 1142 -25.98 27.52 -28.28
C ARG A 1142 -25.83 28.28 -26.96
N ILE A 1143 -25.57 27.59 -25.84
CA ILE A 1143 -25.37 28.25 -24.54
C ILE A 1143 -24.17 29.22 -24.61
N ARG A 1144 -23.06 28.81 -25.23
CA ARG A 1144 -21.86 29.65 -25.40
C ARG A 1144 -22.13 30.88 -26.28
N GLN A 1145 -22.84 30.69 -27.40
CA GLN A 1145 -23.22 31.79 -28.29
C GLN A 1145 -24.20 32.76 -27.60
N ALA A 1146 -25.19 32.25 -26.87
CA ALA A 1146 -26.12 33.08 -26.10
C ALA A 1146 -25.40 33.89 -25.02
N SER A 1147 -24.44 33.29 -24.29
CA SER A 1147 -23.63 34.02 -23.30
C SER A 1147 -22.67 35.03 -23.92
N LYS A 1148 -22.20 34.81 -25.15
CA LYS A 1148 -21.33 35.75 -25.87
C LYS A 1148 -22.12 36.95 -26.41
N LYS A 1149 -23.35 36.72 -26.89
CA LYS A 1149 -24.27 37.81 -27.27
C LYS A 1149 -24.67 38.70 -26.08
N THR A 1150 -24.94 38.14 -24.91
CA THR A 1150 -25.24 38.97 -23.72
C THR A 1150 -24.08 39.88 -23.35
N THR A 1151 -22.83 39.41 -23.47
CA THR A 1151 -21.65 40.25 -23.17
C THR A 1151 -21.37 41.34 -24.20
N ASP A 1152 -21.89 41.20 -25.43
CA ASP A 1152 -21.79 42.24 -26.46
C ASP A 1152 -22.92 43.28 -26.30
N GLU A 1153 -24.17 42.83 -26.12
CA GLU A 1153 -25.37 43.70 -25.97
C GLU A 1153 -25.31 44.61 -24.73
N ASP A 1154 -24.74 44.14 -23.60
CA ASP A 1154 -24.61 44.92 -22.35
C ASP A 1154 -23.60 46.10 -22.45
N THR A 1155 -22.97 46.35 -23.62
CA THR A 1155 -21.96 47.42 -23.79
C THR A 1155 -22.31 48.52 -24.81
N ASP A 1156 -23.37 48.36 -25.61
CA ASP A 1156 -23.83 49.40 -26.54
C ASP A 1156 -24.70 50.49 -25.88
N ASP A 1157 -25.21 50.27 -24.65
CA ASP A 1157 -25.98 51.26 -23.86
C ASP A 1157 -25.10 52.23 -23.03
N LEU A 1158 -23.77 52.26 -23.29
CA LEU A 1158 -22.80 53.17 -22.64
C LEU A 1158 -22.02 54.07 -23.63
N THR A 1159 -22.67 54.51 -24.71
CA THR A 1159 -22.18 55.60 -25.59
C THR A 1159 -23.21 56.70 -25.84
#